data_AF-A0AA37PGA4-F1
#
_entry.id   AF-A0AA37PGA4-F1
#
_cell.length_a   1.000
_cell.length_b   1.000
_cell.length_c   1.000
_cell.angle_alpha   90.00
_cell.angle_beta   90.00
_cell.angle_gamma   90.00
#
_symmetry.space_group_name_H-M   'P 1'
#
loop_
_entity.id
_entity.type
_entity.pdbx_description
1 polymer ?
#
loop_
_entity_poly.entity_id
_entity_poly.type
_entity_poly.pdbx_seq_one_letter_code
_entity_poly.pdbx_strand_id
1 'polypeptide(L)'
;MGGLWANIFAFVTGQWGIILPNWSGVLRDDNSFVHEPSWYRYVRASESRTIQPVGVVPDLTRGDVTNPSGLTTGEGGPTILFRAGEENEIPSVTIDFGQNTVGILSISFAGSSTSSASPSGDGRIGIDGGESQERPGIRLAFSETLRFLGNVSDFSRSYNGDTITPGSDQIAVQKNPYIWTVKHGCQHRDAANGKGQVCADGLHGFRYLRIYLDALPSDAPHTVPYGRVEISNLSLALSAFHGTPDTYQGWFECSDEELTRWWFDGVYTNDLCVDTFRGAEDAEPRGAGSETLEGRFVIHDAPKRDRDPYVGDLAVAAMTGYTSFYDDEFEMLTFDSMNYTLPLFDYPLWWVVCSHDYVWYTGDVEYLSAYYSNLVAVLDRWYPSVTDPATGLVTKGLNGTAGYGDYAFLPRQGPVTYYNALYVLALRRAAEMAVEFKKDGDAERWRGRADRVARSLGQRNFDQRVGAFWDGTKEGEFVDAHAQDGNSIAILTDVVDREKAKGILGYYSRAAARPYGNAFYDSDAVAEGFSQRVYAFISYFELAARFKSGMGESAVEEMKRLYGWMSRQDPGVTFWEGIGPEGRPYEDGYTSMAHGWATGLVPLMTGWVLGVKPTGPGFRTWSVVPEMAGLRWAKGVVPTPEGEGIRVEWEDHGYGDVKMEVRAAEGSRGVVGIPVEGKGALVKVDGEVVYAGQDGMSARFFEDRVWVEVEGKGTRCNIVVSVKGRPDSL
;
A
#
# COMPACT_ATOMS: atom_id res chain seq x y z
N MET A 1 4.98 -58.77 3.10
CA MET A 1 3.60 -59.21 3.38
C MET A 1 3.42 -59.28 4.89
N GLY A 2 2.49 -58.52 5.45
CA GLY A 2 2.21 -58.50 6.89
C GLY A 2 2.08 -57.08 7.43
N GLY A 3 0.96 -56.44 7.14
CA GLY A 3 0.66 -55.08 7.61
C GLY A 3 -0.73 -54.62 7.18
N LEU A 4 -1.71 -55.52 7.24
CA LEU A 4 -3.09 -55.28 6.83
C LEU A 4 -4.06 -55.82 7.89
N TRP A 5 -3.88 -55.47 9.17
CA TRP A 5 -4.80 -55.87 10.26
C TRP A 5 -4.83 -54.89 11.45
N ALA A 6 -4.68 -53.58 11.22
CA ALA A 6 -4.77 -52.58 12.30
C ALA A 6 -5.70 -51.38 12.00
N ASN A 7 -6.45 -51.38 10.89
CA ASN A 7 -7.37 -50.30 10.51
C ASN A 7 -8.86 -50.66 10.63
N ILE A 8 -9.22 -51.62 11.49
CA ILE A 8 -10.63 -51.94 11.76
C ILE A 8 -10.80 -52.09 13.28
N PHE A 9 -10.77 -50.98 14.02
CA PHE A 9 -11.41 -50.91 15.36
C PHE A 9 -11.66 -49.47 15.88
N ALA A 10 -11.26 -48.42 15.17
CA ALA A 10 -11.42 -47.03 15.62
C ALA A 10 -12.64 -46.29 15.03
N PHE A 11 -13.69 -46.99 14.59
CA PHE A 11 -14.87 -46.38 13.94
C PHE A 11 -16.17 -46.48 14.74
N VAL A 12 -16.17 -46.86 16.04
CA VAL A 12 -17.44 -47.16 16.76
C VAL A 12 -17.62 -46.47 18.12
N THR A 13 -16.66 -45.75 18.70
CA THR A 13 -16.88 -45.11 20.02
C THR A 13 -16.40 -43.66 20.03
N GLY A 14 -17.25 -42.74 19.58
CA GLY A 14 -17.00 -41.30 19.66
C GLY A 14 -16.83 -40.84 21.11
N GLN A 15 -15.61 -40.42 21.44
CA GLN A 15 -15.26 -39.60 22.60
C GLN A 15 -13.94 -38.89 22.28
N TRP A 16 -13.98 -37.57 22.02
CA TRP A 16 -12.79 -36.74 21.86
C TRP A 16 -12.45 -36.11 23.22
N GLY A 17 -11.35 -36.56 23.81
CA GLY A 17 -10.70 -35.92 24.96
C GLY A 17 -9.56 -35.02 24.47
N ILE A 18 -9.48 -33.83 25.06
CA ILE A 18 -8.50 -32.77 24.79
C ILE A 18 -7.07 -33.28 25.04
N ILE A 19 -6.19 -33.17 24.04
CA ILE A 19 -4.74 -33.42 24.19
C ILE A 19 -4.04 -32.06 24.26
N LEU A 20 -3.47 -31.74 25.43
CA LEU A 20 -2.53 -30.64 25.63
C LEU A 20 -1.13 -31.04 25.12
N PRO A 21 -0.36 -30.14 24.48
CA PRO A 21 1.02 -30.45 24.09
C PRO A 21 1.97 -30.43 25.29
N ASN A 22 2.86 -31.42 25.31
CA ASN A 22 3.84 -31.68 26.36
C ASN A 22 5.09 -30.79 26.13
N TRP A 23 5.32 -29.81 27.00
CA TRP A 23 6.52 -28.97 27.01
C TRP A 23 7.64 -29.66 27.79
N SER A 24 8.70 -30.11 27.11
CA SER A 24 9.96 -30.48 27.77
C SER A 24 10.88 -29.26 27.82
N GLY A 25 11.04 -28.71 29.02
CA GLY A 25 11.78 -27.47 29.29
C GLY A 25 13.27 -27.55 29.01
N VAL A 26 13.76 -26.55 28.27
CA VAL A 26 15.13 -26.06 28.39
C VAL A 26 15.11 -24.99 29.47
N LEU A 27 15.91 -25.20 30.52
CA LEU A 27 16.12 -24.24 31.60
C LEU A 27 16.62 -22.92 31.00
N ARG A 28 15.77 -21.89 31.00
CA ARG A 28 16.17 -20.51 30.76
C ARG A 28 16.79 -19.97 32.04
N ASP A 29 18.02 -19.50 31.95
CA ASP A 29 18.62 -18.66 32.99
C ASP A 29 17.77 -17.40 33.16
N ASP A 30 17.32 -17.22 34.40
CA ASP A 30 16.42 -16.17 34.85
C ASP A 30 17.23 -14.96 35.34
N ASN A 31 17.52 -14.02 34.43
CA ASN A 31 17.69 -12.57 34.69
C ASN A 31 18.21 -11.84 33.43
N SER A 32 17.32 -11.54 32.50
CA SER A 32 17.52 -10.38 31.63
C SER A 32 16.15 -9.75 31.39
N PHE A 33 16.00 -8.48 31.77
CA PHE A 33 14.95 -7.65 31.21
C PHE A 33 15.20 -7.63 29.70
N VAL A 34 14.47 -8.44 28.93
CA VAL A 34 14.49 -8.36 27.48
C VAL A 34 13.82 -7.03 27.15
N HIS A 35 14.63 -6.00 26.91
CA HIS A 35 14.13 -4.75 26.37
C HIS A 35 13.46 -5.04 25.03
N GLU A 36 12.21 -4.61 24.88
CA GLU A 36 11.51 -4.68 23.60
C GLU A 36 12.36 -4.02 22.50
N PRO A 37 12.38 -4.58 21.27
CA PRO A 37 13.11 -3.98 20.17
C PRO A 37 12.72 -2.50 19.98
N SER A 38 13.70 -1.63 19.71
CA SER A 38 13.47 -0.17 19.64
C SER A 38 12.42 0.24 18.62
N TRP A 39 12.21 -0.59 17.59
CA TRP A 39 11.27 -0.32 16.52
C TRP A 39 9.80 -0.61 16.88
N TYR A 40 9.51 -1.39 17.93
CA TYR A 40 8.12 -1.73 18.33
C TYR A 40 7.25 -0.50 18.52
N ARG A 41 7.85 0.59 19.04
CA ARG A 41 7.16 1.88 19.27
C ARG A 41 6.64 2.57 18.01
N TYR A 42 7.08 2.17 16.82
CA TYR A 42 6.64 2.75 15.56
C TYR A 42 5.50 1.96 14.91
N VAL A 43 5.23 0.73 15.36
CA VAL A 43 4.12 -0.08 14.85
C VAL A 43 2.79 0.62 15.12
N ARG A 44 1.96 0.75 14.09
CA ARG A 44 0.71 1.53 14.12
C ARG A 44 -0.54 0.73 14.39
N ALA A 45 -0.47 -0.60 14.29
CA ALA A 45 -1.61 -1.47 14.52
C ALA A 45 -2.17 -1.28 15.94
N SER A 46 -3.49 -1.36 16.06
CA SER A 46 -4.15 -1.40 17.36
C SER A 46 -3.73 -2.64 18.15
N GLU A 47 -3.76 -2.57 19.49
CA GLU A 47 -3.47 -3.73 20.35
C GLU A 47 -4.50 -4.86 20.19
N SER A 48 -5.69 -4.55 19.68
CA SER A 48 -6.80 -5.48 19.49
C SER A 48 -7.41 -5.33 18.10
N ARG A 49 -7.94 -6.43 17.55
CA ARG A 49 -8.79 -6.42 16.35
C ARG A 49 -10.15 -5.76 16.57
N THR A 50 -10.53 -5.47 17.82
CA THR A 50 -11.69 -4.64 18.13
C THR A 50 -11.22 -3.23 18.46
N ILE A 51 -11.42 -2.30 17.53
CA ILE A 51 -11.00 -0.91 17.65
C ILE A 51 -12.10 -0.12 18.31
N GLN A 52 -11.73 0.65 19.34
CA GLN A 52 -12.62 1.59 20.02
C GLN A 52 -12.28 3.01 19.56
N PRO A 53 -13.26 3.92 19.53
CA PRO A 53 -12.97 5.32 19.25
C PRO A 53 -12.09 5.95 20.35
N VAL A 54 -11.23 6.89 19.98
CA VAL A 54 -10.30 7.56 20.91
C VAL A 54 -10.88 8.85 21.49
N GLY A 55 -11.89 9.43 20.85
CA GLY A 55 -12.51 10.65 21.35
C GLY A 55 -13.67 11.19 20.52
N VAL A 56 -14.26 12.26 21.04
CA VAL A 56 -15.28 13.07 20.36
C VAL A 56 -14.62 14.34 19.83
N VAL A 57 -15.04 14.81 18.65
CA VAL A 57 -14.65 16.12 18.10
C VAL A 57 -15.67 17.17 18.57
N PRO A 58 -15.37 17.98 19.62
CA PRO A 58 -16.38 18.77 20.29
C PRO A 58 -16.97 19.87 19.40
N ASP A 59 -16.13 20.50 18.58
CA ASP A 59 -16.52 21.60 17.68
C ASP A 59 -17.49 21.15 16.56
N LEU A 60 -17.63 19.84 16.35
CA LEU A 60 -18.53 19.23 15.36
C LEU A 60 -19.71 18.48 16.01
N THR A 61 -19.88 18.62 17.32
CA THR A 61 -21.09 18.19 18.04
C THR A 61 -22.10 19.33 18.02
N ARG A 62 -23.34 19.06 17.60
CA ARG A 62 -24.40 20.07 17.38
C ARG A 62 -25.75 19.59 17.88
N GLY A 63 -26.67 20.53 18.10
CA GLY A 63 -28.03 20.27 18.60
C GLY A 63 -28.05 19.75 20.04
N ASP A 64 -29.16 19.11 20.42
CA ASP A 64 -29.37 18.57 21.77
C ASP A 64 -28.71 17.17 21.90
N VAL A 65 -27.44 17.20 22.35
CA VAL A 65 -26.62 16.02 22.65
C VAL A 65 -26.20 16.07 24.11
N THR A 66 -26.62 15.08 24.90
CA THR A 66 -26.20 14.94 26.30
C THR A 66 -25.13 13.84 26.42
N ASN A 67 -24.11 14.09 27.25
CA ASN A 67 -22.97 13.21 27.49
C ASN A 67 -22.31 12.65 26.20
N PRO A 68 -21.83 13.51 25.27
CA PRO A 68 -21.24 13.05 24.00
C PRO A 68 -20.06 12.09 24.19
N SER A 69 -19.28 12.25 25.27
CA SER A 69 -18.14 11.37 25.59
C SER A 69 -18.54 9.98 26.11
N GLY A 70 -19.81 9.76 26.44
CA GLY A 70 -20.32 8.44 26.85
C GLY A 70 -20.05 7.36 25.78
N LEU A 71 -20.04 7.72 24.50
CA LEU A 71 -19.71 6.85 23.37
C LEU A 71 -18.27 6.34 23.33
N THR A 72 -17.35 7.02 24.02
CA THR A 72 -15.92 6.67 24.01
C THR A 72 -15.44 6.18 25.37
N THR A 73 -16.00 6.70 26.47
CA THR A 73 -15.53 6.35 27.82
C THR A 73 -16.49 5.45 28.60
N GLY A 74 -17.77 5.41 28.21
CA GLY A 74 -18.85 4.78 29.01
C GLY A 74 -19.12 5.49 30.35
N GLU A 75 -18.39 6.54 30.70
CA GLU A 75 -18.54 7.27 31.94
C GLU A 75 -19.77 8.19 31.88
N GLY A 76 -20.50 8.30 32.99
CA GLY A 76 -21.68 9.17 33.10
C GLY A 76 -22.94 8.67 32.40
N GLY A 77 -22.93 7.46 31.82
CA GLY A 77 -24.06 6.84 31.13
C GLY A 77 -24.01 6.98 29.60
N PRO A 78 -25.08 6.59 28.88
CA PRO A 78 -25.08 6.65 27.42
C PRO A 78 -25.04 8.08 26.89
N THR A 79 -24.53 8.26 25.67
CA THR A 79 -24.74 9.48 24.90
C THR A 79 -26.18 9.52 24.41
N ILE A 80 -26.82 10.67 24.58
CA ILE A 80 -28.23 10.84 24.24
C ILE A 80 -28.34 11.90 23.15
N LEU A 81 -28.99 11.54 22.04
CA LEU A 81 -29.41 12.48 21.00
C LEU A 81 -30.91 12.72 21.15
N PHE A 82 -31.33 13.98 21.22
CA PHE A 82 -32.75 14.34 21.31
C PHE A 82 -33.14 15.36 20.25
N ARG A 83 -34.29 15.14 19.61
CA ARG A 83 -34.89 16.11 18.68
C ARG A 83 -36.39 16.09 18.89
N ALA A 84 -36.96 17.24 19.26
CA ALA A 84 -38.37 17.34 19.63
C ALA A 84 -39.33 17.16 18.44
N GLY A 85 -38.90 17.55 17.24
CA GLY A 85 -39.63 17.42 15.98
C GLY A 85 -38.75 17.72 14.77
N GLU A 86 -39.24 17.44 13.57
CA GLU A 86 -38.47 17.59 12.31
C GLU A 86 -37.97 19.02 12.06
N GLU A 87 -38.70 20.03 12.52
CA GLU A 87 -38.33 21.46 12.37
C GLU A 87 -37.18 21.89 13.30
N ASN A 88 -36.81 21.06 14.29
CA ASN A 88 -35.70 21.36 15.20
C ASN A 88 -34.34 20.98 14.58
N GLU A 89 -33.28 21.64 15.05
CA GLU A 89 -31.90 21.34 14.65
C GLU A 89 -31.59 19.84 14.82
N ILE A 90 -30.90 19.27 13.83
CA ILE A 90 -30.47 17.87 13.83
C ILE A 90 -29.35 17.71 14.87
N PRO A 91 -29.57 16.95 15.97
CA PRO A 91 -28.50 16.67 16.91
C PRO A 91 -27.50 15.69 16.30
N SER A 92 -26.22 15.94 16.52
CA SER A 92 -25.14 15.15 15.92
C SER A 92 -23.90 15.12 16.79
N VAL A 93 -23.21 13.99 16.80
CA VAL A 93 -21.91 13.81 17.45
C VAL A 93 -20.89 13.31 16.42
N THR A 94 -19.67 13.84 16.48
CA THR A 94 -18.56 13.42 15.61
C THR A 94 -17.51 12.70 16.43
N ILE A 95 -17.11 11.52 15.99
CA ILE A 95 -16.23 10.59 16.68
C ILE A 95 -14.93 10.46 15.90
N ASP A 96 -13.79 10.48 16.61
CA ASP A 96 -12.45 10.22 16.07
C ASP A 96 -11.99 8.82 16.51
N PHE A 97 -11.62 7.98 15.55
CA PHE A 97 -10.97 6.68 15.79
C PHE A 97 -9.45 6.78 15.95
N GLY A 98 -8.88 7.99 15.85
CA GLY A 98 -7.49 8.32 16.12
C GLY A 98 -6.61 8.27 14.88
N GLN A 99 -6.86 7.30 14.00
CA GLN A 99 -6.21 7.14 12.72
C GLN A 99 -7.16 6.44 11.74
N ASN A 100 -6.84 6.50 10.44
CA ASN A 100 -7.56 5.75 9.42
C ASN A 100 -7.57 4.26 9.76
N THR A 101 -8.72 3.62 9.60
CA THR A 101 -8.96 2.20 9.85
C THR A 101 -10.02 1.66 8.89
N VAL A 102 -10.26 0.35 8.90
CA VAL A 102 -11.26 -0.31 8.06
C VAL A 102 -11.90 -1.48 8.77
N GLY A 103 -13.22 -1.59 8.71
CA GLY A 103 -13.89 -2.68 9.38
C GLY A 103 -15.40 -2.62 9.44
N ILE A 104 -15.96 -3.54 10.22
CA ILE A 104 -17.40 -3.69 10.44
C ILE A 104 -17.78 -2.97 11.74
N LEU A 105 -18.49 -1.85 11.61
CA LEU A 105 -18.95 -1.04 12.74
C LEU A 105 -20.08 -1.72 13.51
N SER A 106 -20.01 -1.66 14.83
CA SER A 106 -21.09 -2.02 15.75
C SER A 106 -21.42 -0.87 16.70
N ILE A 107 -22.73 -0.64 16.90
CA ILE A 107 -23.29 0.40 17.76
C ILE A 107 -24.15 -0.27 18.81
N SER A 108 -23.82 -0.07 20.08
CA SER A 108 -24.62 -0.55 21.21
C SER A 108 -25.62 0.52 21.62
N PHE A 109 -26.90 0.30 21.33
CA PHE A 109 -27.98 1.18 21.73
C PHE A 109 -28.53 0.79 23.10
N ALA A 110 -28.71 1.76 24.00
CA ALA A 110 -29.42 1.58 25.28
C ALA A 110 -30.94 1.66 25.11
N GLY A 111 -31.42 2.26 24.03
CA GLY A 111 -32.84 2.31 23.70
C GLY A 111 -33.22 3.58 22.94
N SER A 112 -34.50 3.69 22.62
CA SER A 112 -35.06 4.87 21.94
C SER A 112 -36.53 5.11 22.27
N SER A 113 -37.00 6.33 22.04
CA SER A 113 -38.42 6.69 22.09
C SER A 113 -38.78 7.76 21.06
N THR A 114 -40.01 7.72 20.53
CA THR A 114 -40.55 8.74 19.62
C THR A 114 -41.31 9.86 20.34
N SER A 115 -41.38 9.83 21.68
CA SER A 115 -42.09 10.85 22.44
C SER A 115 -41.38 12.19 22.37
N SER A 116 -42.10 13.25 21.98
CA SER A 116 -41.60 14.63 21.95
C SER A 116 -41.41 15.28 23.33
N ALA A 117 -41.71 14.56 24.42
CA ALA A 117 -41.57 15.07 25.78
C ALA A 117 -40.10 15.09 26.22
N SER A 118 -39.57 16.29 26.53
CA SER A 118 -38.28 16.46 27.19
C SER A 118 -38.31 15.83 28.60
N PRO A 119 -37.21 15.23 29.10
CA PRO A 119 -37.25 14.54 30.39
C PRO A 119 -37.48 15.54 31.53
N SER A 120 -38.54 15.35 32.32
CA SER A 120 -38.53 15.82 33.71
C SER A 120 -37.43 15.04 34.45
N GLY A 121 -36.60 15.71 35.24
CA GLY A 121 -35.34 15.22 35.83
C GLY A 121 -35.39 14.04 36.82
N ASP A 122 -36.28 13.07 36.64
CA ASP A 122 -36.30 11.75 37.27
C ASP A 122 -36.38 10.72 36.13
N GLY A 123 -35.28 10.02 35.85
CA GLY A 123 -35.06 9.16 34.67
C GLY A 123 -35.93 7.90 34.62
N ARG A 124 -37.26 8.04 34.62
CA ARG A 124 -38.21 6.94 34.46
C ARG A 124 -39.10 7.17 33.25
N ILE A 125 -38.97 6.26 32.28
CA ILE A 125 -39.76 6.23 31.04
C ILE A 125 -41.20 5.81 31.39
N GLY A 126 -42.19 6.65 31.06
CA GLY A 126 -43.60 6.28 31.09
C GLY A 126 -43.90 5.21 30.05
N ILE A 127 -44.54 4.12 30.49
CA ILE A 127 -45.01 3.05 29.59
C ILE A 127 -46.33 3.51 28.97
N ASP A 128 -46.26 4.22 27.84
CA ASP A 128 -47.45 4.39 26.99
C ASP A 128 -47.63 3.16 26.11
N GLY A 129 -48.83 2.58 26.23
CA GLY A 129 -49.32 1.45 25.45
C GLY A 129 -49.86 1.90 24.11
N GLY A 130 -49.15 1.54 23.05
CA GLY A 130 -49.54 1.67 21.66
C GLY A 130 -48.37 1.27 20.77
N GLU A 131 -48.53 0.21 19.98
CA GLU A 131 -47.53 -0.23 18.99
C GLU A 131 -47.48 0.74 17.79
N SER A 132 -47.00 1.97 17.99
CA SER A 132 -46.52 2.74 16.83
C SER A 132 -45.22 2.07 16.35
N GLN A 133 -45.19 1.58 15.11
CA GLN A 133 -43.97 1.02 14.50
C GLN A 133 -42.89 2.07 14.18
N GLU A 134 -43.21 3.36 14.35
CA GLU A 134 -42.30 4.48 14.11
C GLU A 134 -41.10 4.41 15.07
N ARG A 135 -39.89 4.44 14.50
CA ARG A 135 -38.62 4.38 15.23
C ARG A 135 -37.79 5.63 14.94
N PRO A 136 -37.11 6.26 15.91
CA PRO A 136 -36.17 7.32 15.60
C PRO A 136 -35.10 6.83 14.64
N GLY A 137 -34.84 7.61 13.59
CA GLY A 137 -33.79 7.35 12.62
C GLY A 137 -32.43 7.81 13.12
N ILE A 138 -31.39 7.00 12.91
CA ILE A 138 -30.00 7.43 12.99
C ILE A 138 -29.39 7.32 11.61
N ARG A 139 -28.62 8.34 11.24
CA ARG A 139 -27.81 8.33 10.03
C ARG A 139 -26.33 8.43 10.37
N LEU A 140 -25.50 7.75 9.57
CA LEU A 140 -24.06 7.70 9.73
C LEU A 140 -23.37 8.26 8.49
N ALA A 141 -22.36 9.10 8.69
CA ALA A 141 -21.46 9.55 7.64
C ALA A 141 -20.01 9.30 8.05
N PHE A 142 -19.23 8.78 7.11
CA PHE A 142 -17.85 8.35 7.31
C PHE A 142 -16.90 9.25 6.53
N SER A 143 -15.71 9.49 7.08
CA SER A 143 -14.69 10.23 6.35
C SER A 143 -13.29 9.86 6.81
N GLU A 144 -12.34 9.83 5.88
CA GLU A 144 -10.92 9.72 6.22
C GLU A 144 -10.37 11.05 6.76
N THR A 145 -11.02 12.18 6.46
CA THR A 145 -10.60 13.52 6.92
C THR A 145 -11.75 14.33 7.51
N LEU A 146 -11.46 15.27 8.40
CA LEU A 146 -12.46 16.24 8.86
C LEU A 146 -12.90 17.19 7.76
N ARG A 147 -12.03 17.48 6.78
CA ARG A 147 -12.30 18.42 5.70
C ARG A 147 -13.52 18.03 4.86
N PHE A 148 -13.68 16.73 4.60
CA PHE A 148 -14.76 16.22 3.76
C PHE A 148 -15.88 15.55 4.56
N LEU A 149 -15.82 15.61 5.90
CA LEU A 149 -16.88 15.11 6.75
C LEU A 149 -18.12 16.01 6.64
N GLY A 150 -19.18 15.46 6.04
CA GLY A 150 -20.49 16.09 5.95
C GLY A 150 -21.57 15.29 6.69
N ASN A 151 -22.84 15.56 6.36
CA ASN A 151 -23.95 14.66 6.70
C ASN A 151 -24.01 13.45 5.76
N VAL A 152 -23.18 13.44 4.71
CA VAL A 152 -22.92 12.28 3.87
C VAL A 152 -21.43 11.98 3.95
N SER A 153 -21.06 10.73 3.71
CA SER A 153 -19.68 10.28 3.67
C SER A 153 -18.91 10.97 2.55
N ASP A 154 -17.60 11.18 2.76
CA ASP A 154 -16.68 11.70 1.75
C ASP A 154 -16.63 10.80 0.51
N PHE A 155 -16.82 9.50 0.72
CA PHE A 155 -17.18 8.51 -0.28
C PHE A 155 -18.21 7.53 0.28
N SER A 156 -19.11 7.08 -0.58
CA SER A 156 -19.98 5.93 -0.35
C SER A 156 -19.96 5.08 -1.61
N ARG A 157 -19.91 3.76 -1.43
CA ARG A 157 -20.03 2.78 -2.52
C ARG A 157 -21.24 3.07 -3.41
N SER A 158 -22.33 3.55 -2.81
CA SER A 158 -23.56 3.91 -3.52
C SER A 158 -23.40 5.06 -4.52
N TYR A 159 -22.33 5.87 -4.45
CA TYR A 159 -22.03 6.89 -5.45
C TYR A 159 -21.53 6.31 -6.79
N ASN A 160 -21.04 5.06 -6.79
CA ASN A 160 -20.41 4.42 -7.96
C ASN A 160 -21.22 3.26 -8.57
N GLY A 161 -22.53 3.14 -8.31
CA GLY A 161 -23.42 2.29 -9.11
C GLY A 161 -24.46 1.48 -8.36
N ASP A 162 -24.23 1.17 -7.08
CA ASP A 162 -25.17 0.38 -6.26
C ASP A 162 -26.42 1.19 -5.87
N THR A 163 -26.26 2.49 -5.62
CA THR A 163 -27.33 3.46 -5.33
C THR A 163 -28.26 3.09 -4.17
N ILE A 164 -27.85 2.19 -3.27
CA ILE A 164 -28.68 1.72 -2.15
C ILE A 164 -28.77 2.74 -1.02
N THR A 165 -27.75 3.57 -0.83
CA THR A 165 -27.76 4.70 0.10
C THR A 165 -27.57 6.03 -0.64
N PRO A 166 -28.07 7.16 -0.10
CA PRO A 166 -27.74 8.49 -0.61
C PRO A 166 -26.44 9.05 -0.02
N GLY A 167 -25.47 8.18 0.30
CA GLY A 167 -24.18 8.59 0.87
C GLY A 167 -24.12 8.61 2.40
N SER A 168 -25.07 7.99 3.08
CA SER A 168 -25.03 7.81 4.55
C SER A 168 -25.61 6.45 4.86
N ASP A 169 -25.26 5.80 5.96
CA ASP A 169 -25.99 4.60 6.40
C ASP A 169 -27.24 5.03 7.20
N GLN A 170 -28.31 4.22 7.16
CA GLN A 170 -29.56 4.43 7.88
C GLN A 170 -29.84 3.33 8.90
N ILE A 171 -30.32 3.72 10.07
CA ILE A 171 -30.69 2.82 11.16
C ILE A 171 -32.08 3.20 11.70
N ALA A 172 -32.99 2.22 11.74
CA ALA A 172 -34.25 2.31 12.47
C ALA A 172 -34.06 1.81 13.91
N VAL A 173 -33.83 2.73 14.85
CA VAL A 173 -33.39 2.37 16.21
C VAL A 173 -34.50 1.69 17.01
N GLN A 174 -34.21 0.53 17.60
CA GLN A 174 -35.19 -0.21 18.39
C GLN A 174 -35.42 0.44 19.76
N LYS A 175 -36.60 0.21 20.34
CA LYS A 175 -36.97 0.74 21.66
C LYS A 175 -36.11 0.15 22.79
N ASN A 176 -35.83 -1.15 22.72
CA ASN A 176 -35.08 -1.88 23.74
C ASN A 176 -33.59 -1.92 23.41
N PRO A 177 -32.71 -2.11 24.41
CA PRO A 177 -31.28 -2.23 24.18
C PRO A 177 -30.93 -3.33 23.19
N TYR A 178 -30.01 -3.05 22.26
CA TYR A 178 -29.50 -4.02 21.28
C TYR A 178 -28.17 -3.55 20.69
N ILE A 179 -27.44 -4.45 20.07
CA ILE A 179 -26.25 -4.13 19.27
C ILE A 179 -26.67 -4.15 17.80
N TRP A 180 -26.52 -3.03 17.12
CA TRP A 180 -26.58 -2.95 15.68
C TRP A 180 -25.19 -3.18 15.11
N THR A 181 -25.06 -4.05 14.11
CA THR A 181 -23.81 -4.27 13.38
C THR A 181 -24.09 -3.97 11.92
N VAL A 182 -23.23 -3.15 11.30
CA VAL A 182 -23.39 -2.74 9.90
C VAL A 182 -23.35 -3.96 8.99
N LYS A 183 -24.26 -3.98 8.02
CA LYS A 183 -24.34 -4.99 6.96
C LYS A 183 -24.74 -4.29 5.67
N HIS A 184 -24.12 -4.68 4.57
CA HIS A 184 -24.51 -4.19 3.25
C HIS A 184 -25.97 -4.58 2.94
N GLY A 185 -26.75 -3.64 2.43
CA GLY A 185 -28.13 -3.85 1.99
C GLY A 185 -29.18 -3.12 2.83
N CYS A 186 -30.45 -3.46 2.59
CA CYS A 186 -31.62 -2.76 3.13
C CYS A 186 -32.50 -3.66 3.99
N GLN A 187 -33.03 -3.13 5.09
CA GLN A 187 -33.90 -3.89 6.01
C GLN A 187 -35.31 -4.07 5.47
N HIS A 188 -35.78 -3.11 4.67
CA HIS A 188 -37.13 -3.06 4.15
C HIS A 188 -37.15 -2.78 2.64
N ARG A 189 -38.33 -2.98 2.03
CA ARG A 189 -38.60 -2.59 0.65
C ARG A 189 -39.87 -1.76 0.63
N ASP A 190 -39.81 -0.63 -0.07
CA ASP A 190 -40.94 0.24 -0.33
C ASP A 190 -42.00 -0.53 -1.13
N ALA A 191 -43.19 -0.64 -0.58
CA ALA A 191 -44.28 -1.40 -1.19
C ALA A 191 -44.81 -0.78 -2.50
N ALA A 192 -44.61 0.53 -2.70
CA ALA A 192 -45.10 1.27 -3.86
C ALA A 192 -44.15 1.22 -5.05
N ASN A 193 -42.84 1.27 -4.83
CA ASN A 193 -41.84 1.33 -5.91
C ASN A 193 -40.76 0.22 -5.86
N GLY A 194 -40.76 -0.62 -4.82
CA GLY A 194 -39.84 -1.74 -4.67
C GLY A 194 -38.41 -1.39 -4.25
N LYS A 195 -38.09 -0.11 -4.06
CA LYS A 195 -36.77 0.37 -3.62
C LYS A 195 -36.48 -0.07 -2.19
N GLY A 196 -35.20 -0.24 -1.87
CA GLY A 196 -34.77 -0.52 -0.51
C GLY A 196 -35.02 0.67 0.42
N GLN A 197 -35.33 0.37 1.69
CA GLN A 197 -35.49 1.36 2.76
C GLN A 197 -34.68 0.92 3.98
N VAL A 198 -34.13 1.89 4.72
CA VAL A 198 -33.23 1.69 5.86
C VAL A 198 -32.03 0.83 5.44
N CYS A 199 -31.12 1.45 4.70
CA CYS A 199 -30.00 0.79 4.04
C CYS A 199 -28.65 1.17 4.64
N ALA A 200 -27.65 0.32 4.47
CA ALA A 200 -26.26 0.61 4.83
C ALA A 200 -25.30 0.04 3.78
N ASP A 201 -24.15 0.69 3.60
CA ASP A 201 -23.15 0.29 2.60
C ASP A 201 -22.19 -0.82 3.09
N GLY A 202 -22.29 -1.27 4.35
CA GLY A 202 -21.49 -2.39 4.85
C GLY A 202 -20.13 -1.98 5.40
N LEU A 203 -19.05 -2.57 4.87
CA LEU A 203 -17.67 -2.29 5.27
C LEU A 203 -17.31 -0.83 4.97
N HIS A 204 -16.60 -0.16 5.89
CA HIS A 204 -16.15 1.23 5.73
C HIS A 204 -14.67 1.38 6.08
N GLY A 205 -13.94 2.13 5.25
CA GLY A 205 -12.60 2.66 5.54
C GLY A 205 -12.70 4.14 5.89
N PHE A 206 -12.27 4.54 7.09
CA PHE A 206 -12.49 5.88 7.63
C PHE A 206 -11.61 6.15 8.85
N ARG A 207 -11.60 7.41 9.31
CA ARG A 207 -11.11 7.81 10.64
C ARG A 207 -12.22 8.45 11.47
N TYR A 208 -13.04 9.28 10.81
CA TYR A 208 -14.08 10.07 11.45
C TYR A 208 -15.45 9.49 11.14
N LEU A 209 -16.29 9.43 12.17
CA LEU A 209 -17.68 9.00 12.07
C LEU A 209 -18.59 10.10 12.63
N ARG A 210 -19.55 10.56 11.82
CA ARG A 210 -20.63 11.44 12.26
C ARG A 210 -21.90 10.63 12.46
N ILE A 211 -22.46 10.69 13.67
CA ILE A 211 -23.73 10.06 14.04
C ILE A 211 -24.75 11.16 14.28
N TYR A 212 -25.90 11.10 13.62
CA TYR A 212 -26.93 12.15 13.77
C TYR A 212 -28.35 11.60 13.73
N LEU A 213 -29.23 12.22 14.53
CA LEU A 213 -30.64 11.83 14.66
C LEU A 213 -31.46 12.49 13.56
N ASP A 214 -31.70 11.73 12.50
CA ASP A 214 -32.44 12.15 11.33
C ASP A 214 -32.92 10.92 10.56
N ALA A 215 -33.89 11.11 9.67
CA ALA A 215 -34.43 10.04 8.84
C ALA A 215 -34.65 10.54 7.43
N LEU A 216 -34.43 9.66 6.45
CA LEU A 216 -34.80 9.97 5.08
C LEU A 216 -36.33 9.89 4.93
N PRO A 217 -36.97 10.82 4.20
CA PRO A 217 -38.39 10.70 3.88
C PRO A 217 -38.71 9.38 3.15
N SER A 218 -37.76 8.85 2.38
CA SER A 218 -37.89 7.57 1.67
C SER A 218 -37.90 6.35 2.59
N ASP A 219 -37.52 6.46 3.86
CA ASP A 219 -37.54 5.33 4.81
C ASP A 219 -38.85 5.23 5.59
N ALA A 220 -39.77 6.19 5.40
CA ALA A 220 -41.09 6.13 6.01
C ALA A 220 -41.87 4.89 5.53
N PRO A 221 -42.67 4.24 6.41
CA PRO A 221 -42.97 4.62 7.80
C PRO A 221 -42.01 4.00 8.84
N HIS A 222 -40.90 3.39 8.41
CA HIS A 222 -40.02 2.61 9.30
C HIS A 222 -39.20 3.49 10.24
N THR A 223 -38.90 4.73 9.83
CA THR A 223 -38.17 5.70 10.63
C THR A 223 -38.84 7.06 10.66
N VAL A 224 -38.58 7.81 11.72
CA VAL A 224 -38.96 9.23 11.88
C VAL A 224 -37.73 10.06 12.24
N PRO A 225 -37.64 11.33 11.82
CA PRO A 225 -36.42 12.13 11.96
C PRO A 225 -36.23 12.71 13.38
N TYR A 226 -37.11 12.42 14.32
CA TYR A 226 -37.15 12.98 15.67
C TYR A 226 -37.28 11.89 16.75
N GLY A 227 -37.18 12.31 18.01
CA GLY A 227 -37.30 11.45 19.18
C GLY A 227 -36.06 11.51 20.06
N ARG A 228 -35.81 10.42 20.78
CA ARG A 228 -34.69 10.23 21.70
C ARG A 228 -33.98 8.93 21.35
N VAL A 229 -32.67 8.98 21.21
CA VAL A 229 -31.81 7.80 21.01
C VAL A 229 -30.68 7.82 22.03
N GLU A 230 -30.49 6.68 22.70
CA GLU A 230 -29.43 6.48 23.69
C GLU A 230 -28.42 5.46 23.17
N ILE A 231 -27.14 5.85 23.13
CA ILE A 231 -26.05 5.03 22.60
C ILE A 231 -25.00 4.83 23.70
N SER A 232 -24.73 3.57 24.02
CA SER A 232 -23.83 3.18 25.11
C SER A 232 -22.38 3.05 24.68
N ASN A 233 -22.12 2.50 23.49
CA ASN A 233 -20.76 2.26 23.02
C ASN A 233 -20.70 2.10 21.49
N LEU A 234 -19.51 2.27 20.93
CA LEU A 234 -19.15 1.98 19.54
C LEU A 234 -17.95 1.03 19.51
N SER A 235 -17.93 0.09 18.57
CA SER A 235 -16.73 -0.69 18.30
C SER A 235 -16.63 -1.03 16.81
N LEU A 236 -15.41 -1.13 16.31
CA LEU A 236 -15.13 -1.56 14.94
C LEU A 236 -14.39 -2.89 14.99
N ALA A 237 -14.91 -3.92 14.34
CA ALA A 237 -14.15 -5.14 14.08
C ALA A 237 -13.24 -4.90 12.87
N LEU A 238 -11.93 -4.83 13.09
CA LEU A 238 -10.93 -4.68 12.04
C LEU A 238 -11.07 -5.83 11.04
N SER A 239 -11.20 -5.47 9.77
CA SER A 239 -11.35 -6.44 8.67
C SER A 239 -9.99 -6.77 8.04
N ALA A 240 -9.17 -5.75 7.84
CA ALA A 240 -7.89 -5.84 7.18
C ALA A 240 -6.80 -6.58 7.99
N PHE A 241 -5.66 -6.82 7.36
CA PHE A 241 -4.48 -7.42 7.98
C PHE A 241 -4.11 -6.69 9.27
N HIS A 242 -3.76 -7.47 10.30
CA HIS A 242 -3.47 -6.94 11.63
C HIS A 242 -1.98 -7.05 11.93
N GLY A 243 -1.20 -6.10 11.40
CA GLY A 243 0.26 -6.05 11.54
C GLY A 243 0.73 -5.65 12.95
N THR A 244 0.62 -6.55 13.93
CA THR A 244 1.15 -6.35 15.30
C THR A 244 2.66 -6.61 15.38
N PRO A 245 3.39 -6.14 16.41
CA PRO A 245 4.84 -6.28 16.47
C PRO A 245 5.38 -7.71 16.29
N ASP A 246 4.63 -8.73 16.72
CA ASP A 246 4.97 -10.14 16.59
C ASP A 246 4.74 -10.71 15.17
N THR A 247 4.00 -10.01 14.30
CA THR A 247 3.80 -10.40 12.89
C THR A 247 4.91 -9.89 11.98
N TYR A 248 5.62 -8.81 12.35
CA TYR A 248 6.70 -8.26 11.53
C TYR A 248 7.88 -9.22 11.46
N GLN A 249 8.17 -9.69 10.26
CA GLN A 249 9.38 -10.46 9.95
C GLN A 249 10.50 -9.54 9.44
N GLY A 250 10.12 -8.41 8.84
CA GLY A 250 10.99 -7.40 8.28
C GLY A 250 10.76 -6.05 8.92
N TRP A 251 11.82 -5.28 9.14
CA TRP A 251 11.72 -3.97 9.78
C TRP A 251 12.93 -3.11 9.41
N PHE A 252 12.78 -1.80 9.56
CA PHE A 252 13.80 -0.82 9.20
C PHE A 252 13.89 0.31 10.24
N GLU A 253 15.11 0.70 10.58
CA GLU A 253 15.41 1.91 11.35
C GLU A 253 16.61 2.63 10.72
N CYS A 254 16.63 3.96 10.76
CA CYS A 254 17.79 4.74 10.37
C CYS A 254 18.02 5.96 11.26
N SER A 255 19.12 6.66 11.01
CA SER A 255 19.51 7.85 11.76
C SER A 255 18.53 9.04 11.67
N ASP A 256 17.56 8.97 10.76
CA ASP A 256 16.44 9.91 10.66
C ASP A 256 15.17 9.27 11.22
N GLU A 257 14.68 9.83 12.33
CA GLU A 257 13.52 9.29 13.04
C GLU A 257 12.21 9.45 12.24
N GLU A 258 12.10 10.50 11.42
CA GLU A 258 10.91 10.70 10.58
C GLU A 258 10.85 9.66 9.48
N LEU A 259 11.95 9.39 8.78
CA LEU A 259 12.01 8.32 7.77
C LEU A 259 11.72 6.94 8.38
N THR A 260 12.23 6.69 9.59
CA THR A 260 11.93 5.45 10.32
C THR A 260 10.44 5.35 10.61
N ARG A 261 9.82 6.40 11.14
CA ARG A 261 8.38 6.43 11.43
C ARG A 261 7.54 6.24 10.17
N TRP A 262 7.90 6.94 9.09
CA TRP A 262 7.18 6.86 7.81
C TRP A 262 7.30 5.48 7.16
N TRP A 263 8.34 4.72 7.46
CA TRP A 263 8.43 3.32 7.03
C TRP A 263 7.27 2.51 7.63
N PHE A 264 7.03 2.62 8.94
CA PHE A 264 5.91 1.94 9.59
C PHE A 264 4.55 2.52 9.21
N ASP A 265 4.45 3.82 8.93
CA ASP A 265 3.24 4.45 8.38
C ASP A 265 2.89 3.86 6.99
N GLY A 266 3.91 3.60 6.15
CA GLY A 266 3.76 2.95 4.86
C GLY A 266 3.32 1.49 4.98
N VAL A 267 3.90 0.75 5.93
CA VAL A 267 3.46 -0.63 6.19
C VAL A 267 2.01 -0.64 6.67
N TYR A 268 1.65 0.22 7.62
CA TYR A 268 0.28 0.33 8.10
C TYR A 268 -0.73 0.74 7.02
N THR A 269 -0.34 1.66 6.14
CA THR A 269 -1.17 2.02 4.97
C THR A 269 -1.43 0.79 4.10
N ASN A 270 -0.41 -0.04 3.87
CA ASN A 270 -0.54 -1.27 3.12
C ASN A 270 -1.43 -2.29 3.86
N ASP A 271 -1.26 -2.46 5.17
CA ASP A 271 -2.05 -3.38 6.00
C ASP A 271 -3.54 -3.12 5.85
N LEU A 272 -3.95 -1.84 5.87
CA LEU A 272 -5.34 -1.45 5.66
C LEU A 272 -5.88 -1.81 4.26
N CYS A 273 -5.00 -1.93 3.27
CA CYS A 273 -5.36 -2.32 1.90
C CYS A 273 -5.39 -3.84 1.71
N VAL A 274 -4.99 -4.61 2.71
CA VAL A 274 -4.97 -6.07 2.64
C VAL A 274 -6.18 -6.64 3.38
N ASP A 275 -7.12 -7.26 2.66
CA ASP A 275 -8.34 -7.83 3.24
C ASP A 275 -8.80 -9.07 2.44
N THR A 276 -9.78 -9.78 2.97
CA THR A 276 -10.52 -10.81 2.24
C THR A 276 -11.34 -10.14 1.14
N PHE A 277 -11.20 -10.63 -0.08
CA PHE A 277 -12.01 -10.20 -1.20
C PHE A 277 -13.43 -10.77 -1.08
N ARG A 278 -14.41 -9.90 -0.85
CA ARG A 278 -15.85 -10.25 -0.68
C ARG A 278 -16.70 -9.86 -1.90
N GLY A 279 -16.07 -9.80 -3.07
CA GLY A 279 -16.71 -9.59 -4.38
C GLY A 279 -17.81 -8.53 -4.37
N ALA A 280 -19.02 -8.94 -4.75
CA ALA A 280 -20.16 -8.03 -4.92
C ALA A 280 -20.65 -7.34 -3.63
N GLU A 281 -20.19 -7.77 -2.45
CA GLU A 281 -20.56 -7.14 -1.16
C GLU A 281 -19.69 -5.91 -0.88
N ASP A 282 -18.37 -6.00 -1.06
CA ASP A 282 -17.42 -4.96 -0.63
C ASP A 282 -16.69 -4.25 -1.79
N ALA A 283 -16.48 -4.93 -2.92
CA ALA A 283 -15.73 -4.40 -4.06
C ALA A 283 -16.57 -3.45 -4.92
N GLU A 284 -15.89 -2.78 -5.86
CA GLU A 284 -16.44 -1.76 -6.73
C GLU A 284 -17.68 -2.29 -7.49
N PRO A 285 -18.87 -1.64 -7.34
CA PRO A 285 -20.12 -2.12 -7.92
C PRO A 285 -20.16 -2.11 -9.46
N ARG A 286 -19.15 -1.57 -10.15
CA ARG A 286 -19.03 -1.56 -11.62
C ARG A 286 -18.55 -2.89 -12.23
N GLY A 287 -18.77 -4.01 -11.55
CA GLY A 287 -18.48 -5.36 -12.08
C GLY A 287 -17.04 -5.79 -11.87
N ALA A 288 -16.38 -5.30 -10.82
CA ALA A 288 -15.04 -5.72 -10.42
C ALA A 288 -15.01 -7.07 -9.67
N GLY A 289 -16.19 -7.63 -9.36
CA GLY A 289 -16.32 -8.94 -8.73
C GLY A 289 -15.61 -10.04 -9.51
N SER A 290 -14.88 -10.89 -8.80
CA SER A 290 -14.16 -12.03 -9.36
C SER A 290 -14.44 -13.28 -8.53
N GLU A 291 -15.15 -14.25 -9.12
CA GLU A 291 -15.46 -15.53 -8.45
C GLU A 291 -14.20 -16.29 -8.03
N THR A 292 -13.09 -16.09 -8.75
CA THR A 292 -11.80 -16.73 -8.42
C THR A 292 -11.10 -16.12 -7.22
N LEU A 293 -11.43 -14.88 -6.87
CA LEU A 293 -10.84 -14.16 -5.73
C LEU A 293 -11.76 -14.20 -4.50
N GLU A 294 -13.02 -14.59 -4.64
CA GLU A 294 -13.98 -14.63 -3.53
C GLU A 294 -13.44 -15.45 -2.33
N GLY A 295 -13.41 -14.82 -1.16
CA GLY A 295 -12.90 -15.41 0.07
C GLY A 295 -11.37 -15.53 0.16
N ARG A 296 -10.62 -15.04 -0.85
CA ARG A 296 -9.15 -14.99 -0.83
C ARG A 296 -8.66 -13.73 -0.14
N PHE A 297 -7.49 -13.80 0.47
CA PHE A 297 -6.81 -12.64 1.01
C PHE A 297 -6.03 -11.95 -0.09
N VAL A 298 -6.35 -10.69 -0.39
CA VAL A 298 -5.79 -9.93 -1.50
C VAL A 298 -5.33 -8.55 -1.07
N ILE A 299 -4.46 -7.96 -1.88
CA ILE A 299 -4.07 -6.55 -1.75
C ILE A 299 -4.99 -5.74 -2.67
N HIS A 300 -5.86 -4.95 -2.05
CA HIS A 300 -6.69 -3.94 -2.70
C HIS A 300 -5.91 -2.64 -2.92
N ASP A 301 -6.46 -1.73 -3.72
CA ASP A 301 -5.94 -0.38 -3.91
C ASP A 301 -6.08 0.49 -2.64
N ALA A 302 -7.25 0.47 -2.01
CA ALA A 302 -7.60 1.28 -0.85
C ALA A 302 -8.74 0.68 -0.01
N PRO A 303 -8.86 1.02 1.30
CA PRO A 303 -9.94 0.54 2.15
C PRO A 303 -11.25 1.35 2.03
N LYS A 304 -11.18 2.63 1.65
CA LYS A 304 -12.37 3.51 1.61
C LYS A 304 -13.24 3.23 0.39
N ARG A 305 -12.63 3.26 -0.79
CA ARG A 305 -13.29 3.18 -2.10
C ARG A 305 -12.63 2.13 -2.97
N ASP A 306 -13.31 1.79 -4.07
CA ASP A 306 -13.01 0.72 -5.03
C ASP A 306 -12.88 -0.65 -4.36
N ARG A 307 -11.87 -0.84 -3.51
CA ARG A 307 -11.51 -2.13 -2.91
C ARG A 307 -11.31 -3.17 -3.99
N ASP A 308 -10.53 -2.78 -4.98
CA ASP A 308 -10.24 -3.61 -6.13
C ASP A 308 -8.76 -3.98 -6.14
N PRO A 309 -8.44 -5.22 -6.49
CA PRO A 309 -7.06 -5.65 -6.56
C PRO A 309 -6.48 -5.22 -7.93
N TYR A 310 -6.09 -3.96 -8.06
CA TYR A 310 -5.49 -3.42 -9.27
C TYR A 310 -4.02 -3.88 -9.40
N VAL A 311 -3.63 -4.45 -10.54
CA VAL A 311 -2.25 -4.93 -10.72
C VAL A 311 -1.20 -3.81 -10.76
N GLY A 312 -1.59 -2.58 -11.13
CA GLY A 312 -0.70 -1.41 -11.07
C GLY A 312 -0.23 -1.13 -9.64
N ASP A 313 -1.14 -1.19 -8.67
CA ASP A 313 -0.87 -1.00 -7.25
C ASP A 313 0.11 -2.03 -6.69
N LEU A 314 0.02 -3.28 -7.15
CA LEU A 314 0.92 -4.35 -6.74
C LEU A 314 2.39 -4.05 -7.04
N ALA A 315 2.69 -3.21 -8.05
CA ALA A 315 4.07 -2.81 -8.35
C ALA A 315 4.75 -2.09 -7.18
N VAL A 316 3.98 -1.61 -6.20
CA VAL A 316 4.47 -0.97 -4.97
C VAL A 316 3.94 -1.69 -3.73
N ALA A 317 2.63 -1.90 -3.62
CA ALA A 317 1.97 -2.46 -2.45
C ALA A 317 2.45 -3.87 -2.10
N ALA A 318 2.64 -4.73 -3.12
CA ALA A 318 3.15 -6.08 -2.89
C ALA A 318 4.59 -6.05 -2.37
N MET A 319 5.42 -5.14 -2.89
CA MET A 319 6.80 -4.94 -2.44
C MET A 319 6.87 -4.51 -0.98
N THR A 320 5.95 -3.67 -0.52
CA THR A 320 5.79 -3.32 0.89
C THR A 320 5.55 -4.58 1.71
N GLY A 321 4.56 -5.40 1.36
CA GLY A 321 4.25 -6.66 2.06
C GLY A 321 5.40 -7.66 2.09
N TYR A 322 6.09 -7.88 0.95
CA TYR A 322 7.24 -8.79 0.88
C TYR A 322 8.40 -8.36 1.79
N THR A 323 8.52 -7.07 2.09
CA THR A 323 9.61 -6.54 2.92
C THR A 323 9.25 -6.40 4.39
N SER A 324 7.99 -6.60 4.79
CA SER A 324 7.54 -6.45 6.18
C SER A 324 7.04 -7.74 6.83
N PHE A 325 6.22 -8.56 6.15
CA PHE A 325 5.50 -9.65 6.81
C PHE A 325 5.79 -11.06 6.31
N TYR A 326 6.18 -11.24 5.04
CA TYR A 326 6.32 -12.56 4.39
C TYR A 326 5.25 -13.57 4.88
N ASP A 327 4.08 -13.50 4.24
CA ASP A 327 3.01 -14.47 4.47
C ASP A 327 2.78 -15.28 3.19
N ASP A 328 2.87 -16.61 3.29
CA ASP A 328 2.58 -17.53 2.20
C ASP A 328 1.08 -17.52 1.82
N GLU A 329 0.21 -16.89 2.62
CA GLU A 329 -1.22 -16.73 2.33
C GLU A 329 -1.53 -15.56 1.36
N PHE A 330 -0.55 -14.71 1.00
CA PHE A 330 -0.75 -13.67 -0.01
C PHE A 330 -0.82 -14.26 -1.41
N GLU A 331 -2.04 -14.48 -1.92
CA GLU A 331 -2.22 -14.87 -3.32
C GLU A 331 -1.92 -13.70 -4.25
N MET A 332 -0.95 -13.90 -5.14
CA MET A 332 -0.74 -12.98 -6.26
C MET A 332 -1.91 -13.04 -7.22
N LEU A 333 -2.36 -11.86 -7.64
CA LEU A 333 -3.36 -11.74 -8.68
C LEU A 333 -2.86 -12.35 -9.98
N THR A 334 -3.69 -13.20 -10.55
CA THR A 334 -3.41 -13.88 -11.81
C THR A 334 -4.12 -13.15 -12.94
N PHE A 335 -3.60 -13.24 -14.16
CA PHE A 335 -4.21 -12.56 -15.30
C PHE A 335 -5.62 -13.11 -15.64
N ASP A 336 -5.89 -14.38 -15.32
CA ASP A 336 -7.19 -15.03 -15.53
C ASP A 336 -8.22 -14.64 -14.46
N SER A 337 -7.76 -14.26 -13.26
CA SER A 337 -8.64 -13.76 -12.18
C SER A 337 -9.12 -12.32 -12.39
N MET A 338 -8.60 -11.62 -13.39
CA MET A 338 -9.02 -10.26 -13.75
C MET A 338 -10.02 -10.29 -14.92
N ASN A 339 -11.27 -10.67 -14.65
CA ASN A 339 -12.39 -10.46 -15.58
C ASN A 339 -12.81 -8.97 -15.61
N TYR A 340 -11.81 -8.09 -15.67
CA TYR A 340 -11.94 -6.65 -15.53
C TYR A 340 -12.44 -6.09 -16.85
N THR A 341 -13.61 -5.44 -16.83
CA THR A 341 -14.24 -4.85 -18.03
C THR A 341 -13.55 -3.55 -18.49
N LEU A 342 -12.56 -3.07 -17.75
CA LEU A 342 -11.82 -1.84 -18.01
C LEU A 342 -10.42 -2.15 -18.59
N PRO A 343 -10.22 -2.00 -19.91
CA PRO A 343 -8.94 -2.31 -20.53
C PRO A 343 -7.90 -1.21 -20.27
N LEU A 344 -6.80 -1.57 -19.60
CA LEU A 344 -5.67 -0.69 -19.32
C LEU A 344 -4.44 -1.12 -20.11
N PHE A 345 -3.79 -0.17 -20.79
CA PHE A 345 -2.72 -0.44 -21.77
C PHE A 345 -1.39 -0.84 -21.13
N ASP A 346 -1.15 -0.45 -19.89
CA ASP A 346 0.07 -0.65 -19.08
C ASP A 346 -0.03 -1.84 -18.12
N TYR A 347 -1.24 -2.19 -17.66
CA TYR A 347 -1.46 -3.25 -16.67
C TYR A 347 -0.91 -4.63 -17.07
N PRO A 348 -0.99 -5.08 -18.34
CA PRO A 348 -0.33 -6.32 -18.74
C PRO A 348 1.20 -6.30 -18.57
N LEU A 349 1.85 -5.13 -18.62
CA LEU A 349 3.28 -5.00 -18.33
C LEU A 349 3.55 -5.00 -16.83
N TRP A 350 2.72 -4.30 -16.04
CA TRP A 350 2.81 -4.38 -14.59
C TRP A 350 2.62 -5.80 -14.10
N TRP A 351 1.68 -6.56 -14.67
CA TRP A 351 1.54 -7.98 -14.38
C TRP A 351 2.85 -8.74 -14.63
N VAL A 352 3.53 -8.55 -15.77
CA VAL A 352 4.84 -9.19 -16.04
C VAL A 352 5.90 -8.79 -14.99
N VAL A 353 5.94 -7.52 -14.59
CA VAL A 353 6.89 -7.02 -13.58
C VAL A 353 6.59 -7.61 -12.20
N CYS A 354 5.34 -7.55 -11.76
CA CYS A 354 4.87 -8.11 -10.50
C CYS A 354 5.02 -9.63 -10.45
N SER A 355 4.83 -10.35 -11.56
CA SER A 355 5.12 -11.79 -11.66
C SER A 355 6.59 -12.09 -11.36
N HIS A 356 7.51 -11.29 -11.91
CA HIS A 356 8.93 -11.43 -11.60
C HIS A 356 9.20 -11.16 -10.13
N ASP A 357 8.71 -10.03 -9.62
CA ASP A 357 8.98 -9.61 -8.25
C ASP A 357 8.40 -10.61 -7.23
N TYR A 358 7.20 -11.15 -7.48
CA TYR A 358 6.65 -12.26 -6.70
C TYR A 358 7.61 -13.43 -6.62
N VAL A 359 8.03 -13.99 -7.76
CA VAL A 359 8.93 -15.15 -7.80
C VAL A 359 10.27 -14.84 -7.12
N TRP A 360 10.78 -13.61 -7.28
CA TRP A 360 12.06 -13.20 -6.69
C TRP A 360 12.00 -13.06 -5.16
N TYR A 361 10.87 -12.60 -4.62
CA TYR A 361 10.70 -12.42 -3.18
C TYR A 361 10.17 -13.66 -2.47
N THR A 362 9.27 -14.44 -3.10
CA THR A 362 8.63 -15.63 -2.49
C THR A 362 9.31 -16.93 -2.84
N GLY A 363 10.01 -17.00 -3.98
CA GLY A 363 10.59 -18.26 -4.45
C GLY A 363 9.58 -19.22 -5.07
N ASP A 364 8.32 -18.83 -5.27
CA ASP A 364 7.31 -19.65 -5.94
C ASP A 364 7.62 -19.77 -7.45
N VAL A 365 8.49 -20.72 -7.78
CA VAL A 365 8.81 -21.05 -9.17
C VAL A 365 7.72 -21.88 -9.86
N GLU A 366 6.74 -22.43 -9.12
CA GLU A 366 5.60 -23.15 -9.71
C GLU A 366 4.66 -22.16 -10.42
N TYR A 367 4.54 -20.94 -9.90
CA TYR A 367 3.89 -19.82 -10.59
C TYR A 367 4.36 -19.65 -12.03
N LEU A 368 5.67 -19.70 -12.27
CA LEU A 368 6.22 -19.60 -13.62
C LEU A 368 5.68 -20.72 -14.52
N SER A 369 5.61 -21.95 -14.00
CA SER A 369 5.08 -23.08 -14.77
C SER A 369 3.62 -22.88 -15.19
N ALA A 370 2.81 -22.30 -14.30
CA ALA A 370 1.40 -22.02 -14.56
C ALA A 370 1.20 -20.91 -15.61
N TYR A 371 1.97 -19.82 -15.52
CA TYR A 371 1.69 -18.59 -16.28
C TYR A 371 2.70 -18.23 -17.37
N TYR A 372 3.74 -19.05 -17.61
CA TYR A 372 4.73 -18.76 -18.66
C TYR A 372 4.11 -18.55 -20.04
N SER A 373 3.06 -19.33 -20.36
CA SER A 373 2.38 -19.21 -21.66
C SER A 373 1.67 -17.86 -21.83
N ASN A 374 1.17 -17.28 -20.73
CA ASN A 374 0.57 -15.94 -20.70
C ASN A 374 1.65 -14.87 -20.88
N LEU A 375 2.82 -15.00 -20.24
CA LEU A 375 3.98 -14.12 -20.46
C LEU A 375 4.36 -14.08 -21.95
N VAL A 376 4.43 -15.25 -22.60
CA VAL A 376 4.70 -15.34 -24.04
C VAL A 376 3.59 -14.70 -24.86
N ALA A 377 2.32 -14.92 -24.53
CA ALA A 377 1.20 -14.32 -25.25
C ALA A 377 1.23 -12.78 -25.18
N VAL A 378 1.50 -12.21 -24.01
CA VAL A 378 1.61 -10.76 -23.81
C VAL A 378 2.80 -10.19 -24.58
N LEU A 379 3.99 -10.78 -24.41
CA LEU A 379 5.24 -10.20 -24.90
C LEU A 379 5.57 -10.51 -26.35
N ASP A 380 5.12 -11.65 -26.89
CA ASP A 380 5.41 -12.08 -28.27
C ASP A 380 4.21 -12.01 -29.23
N ARG A 381 2.99 -11.80 -28.71
CA ARG A 381 1.80 -11.63 -29.57
C ARG A 381 1.15 -10.27 -29.38
N TRP A 382 0.73 -9.94 -28.16
CA TRP A 382 -0.09 -8.76 -27.93
C TRP A 382 0.69 -7.44 -28.12
N TYR A 383 1.75 -7.18 -27.37
CA TYR A 383 2.54 -5.94 -27.53
C TYR A 383 3.22 -5.79 -28.90
N PRO A 384 3.74 -6.87 -29.53
CA PRO A 384 4.19 -6.80 -30.91
C PRO A 384 3.09 -6.40 -31.90
N SER A 385 1.83 -6.79 -31.65
CA SER A 385 0.71 -6.41 -32.53
C SER A 385 0.41 -4.90 -32.49
N VAL A 386 0.73 -4.22 -31.38
CA VAL A 386 0.56 -2.77 -31.20
C VAL A 386 1.89 -2.02 -31.25
N THR A 387 2.94 -2.64 -31.80
CA THR A 387 4.21 -1.97 -32.12
C THR A 387 4.10 -1.34 -33.50
N ASP A 388 4.29 -0.02 -33.59
CA ASP A 388 4.34 0.67 -34.87
C ASP A 388 5.64 0.30 -35.62
N PRO A 389 5.57 -0.32 -36.81
CA PRO A 389 6.76 -0.72 -37.55
C PRO A 389 7.61 0.47 -38.04
N ALA A 390 7.04 1.68 -38.15
CA ALA A 390 7.77 2.87 -38.57
C ALA A 390 8.68 3.41 -37.45
N THR A 391 8.24 3.30 -36.19
CA THR A 391 8.98 3.82 -35.02
C THR A 391 9.69 2.73 -34.23
N GLY A 392 9.25 1.48 -34.35
CA GLY A 392 9.72 0.36 -33.52
C GLY A 392 9.25 0.42 -32.07
N LEU A 393 8.22 1.22 -31.78
CA LEU A 393 7.72 1.51 -30.43
C LEU A 393 6.25 1.07 -30.27
N VAL A 394 5.89 0.63 -29.06
CA VAL A 394 4.49 0.34 -28.73
C VAL A 394 3.68 1.64 -28.77
N THR A 395 2.52 1.59 -29.43
CA THR A 395 1.70 2.78 -29.70
C THR A 395 0.23 2.48 -29.41
N LYS A 396 -0.30 3.15 -28.38
CA LYS A 396 -1.73 3.12 -28.05
C LYS A 396 -2.55 3.71 -29.20
N GLY A 397 -3.61 3.02 -29.61
CA GLY A 397 -4.43 3.36 -30.78
C GLY A 397 -4.36 2.33 -31.89
N LEU A 398 -3.30 1.51 -31.94
CA LEU A 398 -3.22 0.38 -32.87
C LEU A 398 -4.08 -0.79 -32.40
N ASN A 399 -4.58 -1.60 -33.33
CA ASN A 399 -5.44 -2.77 -33.08
C ASN A 399 -6.60 -2.52 -32.10
N GLY A 400 -7.26 -1.37 -32.22
CA GLY A 400 -8.45 -1.05 -31.40
C GLY A 400 -8.15 -0.60 -29.98
N THR A 401 -6.89 -0.35 -29.62
CA THR A 401 -6.49 0.08 -28.26
C THR A 401 -6.71 1.57 -27.98
N ALA A 402 -7.36 2.33 -28.88
CA ALA A 402 -7.57 3.77 -28.73
C ALA A 402 -8.37 4.15 -27.47
N GLY A 403 -9.29 3.28 -27.04
CA GLY A 403 -10.10 3.47 -25.82
C GLY A 403 -9.47 2.94 -24.54
N TYR A 404 -8.24 2.41 -24.59
CA TYR A 404 -7.60 1.84 -23.40
C TYR A 404 -7.09 2.96 -22.48
N GLY A 405 -7.30 2.78 -21.18
CA GLY A 405 -6.76 3.66 -20.14
C GLY A 405 -5.28 3.36 -19.85
N ASP A 406 -4.75 4.07 -18.86
CA ASP A 406 -3.57 3.69 -18.10
C ASP A 406 -3.84 3.95 -16.61
N TYR A 407 -2.86 3.75 -15.73
CA TYR A 407 -3.04 3.88 -14.27
C TYR A 407 -3.71 5.19 -13.79
N ALA A 408 -3.66 6.27 -14.58
CA ALA A 408 -4.27 7.56 -14.25
C ALA A 408 -5.20 8.10 -15.36
N PHE A 409 -5.65 7.23 -16.28
CA PHE A 409 -6.52 7.57 -17.41
C PHE A 409 -6.04 8.78 -18.22
N LEU A 410 -4.72 8.90 -18.40
CA LEU A 410 -4.11 10.06 -19.02
C LEU A 410 -4.40 10.08 -20.53
N PRO A 411 -4.68 11.25 -21.14
CA PRO A 411 -5.08 11.39 -22.54
C PRO A 411 -3.90 11.26 -23.52
N ARG A 412 -3.01 10.30 -23.29
CA ARG A 412 -1.76 10.08 -24.01
C ARG A 412 -1.98 9.47 -25.39
N GLN A 413 -1.22 9.93 -26.38
CA GLN A 413 -1.28 9.42 -27.75
C GLN A 413 0.11 9.26 -28.38
N GLY A 414 0.19 8.40 -29.40
CA GLY A 414 1.41 8.11 -30.15
C GLY A 414 2.40 7.22 -29.38
N PRO A 415 3.68 7.23 -29.76
CA PRO A 415 4.72 6.48 -29.06
C PRO A 415 5.04 7.12 -27.70
N VAL A 416 4.26 6.77 -26.69
CA VAL A 416 4.38 7.30 -25.33
C VAL A 416 5.62 6.75 -24.64
N THR A 417 6.39 7.61 -23.97
CA THR A 417 7.61 7.25 -23.25
C THR A 417 7.34 6.28 -22.11
N TYR A 418 6.33 6.54 -21.29
CA TYR A 418 5.92 5.65 -20.19
C TYR A 418 5.68 4.21 -20.64
N TYR A 419 4.81 3.99 -21.64
CA TYR A 419 4.49 2.64 -22.11
C TYR A 419 5.71 1.90 -22.66
N ASN A 420 6.60 2.61 -23.37
CA ASN A 420 7.79 1.99 -23.97
C ASN A 420 8.88 1.71 -22.94
N ALA A 421 9.11 2.61 -21.98
CA ALA A 421 10.04 2.37 -20.87
C ALA A 421 9.57 1.20 -19.99
N LEU A 422 8.27 1.14 -19.68
CA LEU A 422 7.68 0.02 -18.96
C LEU A 422 7.76 -1.29 -19.78
N TYR A 423 7.63 -1.22 -21.11
CA TYR A 423 7.82 -2.40 -21.95
C TYR A 423 9.25 -2.93 -21.92
N VAL A 424 10.25 -2.03 -21.91
CA VAL A 424 11.66 -2.41 -21.71
C VAL A 424 11.85 -3.08 -20.35
N LEU A 425 11.25 -2.53 -19.29
CA LEU A 425 11.30 -3.12 -17.94
C LEU A 425 10.73 -4.55 -17.95
N ALA A 426 9.51 -4.72 -18.44
CA ALA A 426 8.83 -6.01 -18.50
C ALA A 426 9.60 -7.04 -19.32
N LEU A 427 10.16 -6.67 -20.49
CA LEU A 427 10.97 -7.57 -21.31
C LEU A 427 12.23 -8.03 -20.59
N ARG A 428 12.88 -7.15 -19.81
CA ARG A 428 14.08 -7.50 -19.04
C ARG A 428 13.74 -8.44 -17.88
N ARG A 429 12.67 -8.15 -17.13
CA ARG A 429 12.15 -9.05 -16.08
C ARG A 429 11.75 -10.41 -16.62
N ALA A 430 11.06 -10.43 -17.76
CA ALA A 430 10.69 -11.68 -18.42
C ALA A 430 11.91 -12.47 -18.88
N ALA A 431 12.99 -11.81 -19.32
CA ALA A 431 14.22 -12.50 -19.67
C ALA A 431 14.94 -13.11 -18.46
N GLU A 432 14.88 -12.47 -17.28
CA GLU A 432 15.37 -13.04 -16.02
C GLU A 432 14.56 -14.30 -15.65
N MET A 433 13.24 -14.22 -15.68
CA MET A 433 12.35 -15.38 -15.48
C MET A 433 12.59 -16.50 -16.51
N ALA A 434 12.86 -16.15 -17.78
CA ALA A 434 13.15 -17.12 -18.83
C ALA A 434 14.46 -17.88 -18.60
N VAL A 435 15.51 -17.24 -18.08
CA VAL A 435 16.75 -17.92 -17.68
C VAL A 435 16.47 -18.91 -16.54
N GLU A 436 15.76 -18.47 -15.51
CA GLU A 436 15.37 -19.34 -14.39
C GLU A 436 14.56 -20.56 -14.88
N PHE A 437 13.64 -20.33 -15.81
CA PHE A 437 12.80 -21.39 -16.39
C PHE A 437 13.46 -22.18 -17.53
N LYS A 438 14.77 -22.00 -17.76
CA LYS A 438 15.58 -22.71 -18.78
C LYS A 438 15.03 -22.54 -20.20
N LYS A 439 14.61 -21.32 -20.53
CA LYS A 439 14.12 -20.87 -21.84
C LYS A 439 15.08 -19.85 -22.45
N ASP A 440 16.34 -20.23 -22.60
CA ASP A 440 17.42 -19.31 -23.02
C ASP A 440 17.11 -18.57 -24.33
N GLY A 441 16.47 -19.24 -25.30
CA GLY A 441 16.06 -18.61 -26.57
C GLY A 441 14.97 -17.54 -26.40
N ASP A 442 14.12 -17.65 -25.38
CA ASP A 442 13.13 -16.63 -25.03
C ASP A 442 13.82 -15.46 -24.31
N ALA A 443 14.77 -15.76 -23.40
CA ALA A 443 15.58 -14.76 -22.71
C ALA A 443 16.37 -13.87 -23.69
N GLU A 444 17.09 -14.47 -24.64
CA GLU A 444 17.84 -13.74 -25.68
C GLU A 444 16.93 -12.89 -26.56
N ARG A 445 15.78 -13.45 -26.97
CA ARG A 445 14.80 -12.75 -27.82
C ARG A 445 14.23 -11.52 -27.10
N TRP A 446 13.83 -11.66 -25.85
CA TRP A 446 13.24 -10.57 -25.06
C TRP A 446 14.27 -9.51 -24.69
N ARG A 447 15.51 -9.88 -24.30
CA ARG A 447 16.63 -8.92 -24.12
C ARG A 447 16.91 -8.14 -25.40
N GLY A 448 17.07 -8.84 -26.52
CA GLY A 448 17.32 -8.19 -27.81
C GLY A 448 16.19 -7.26 -28.24
N ARG A 449 14.92 -7.58 -27.90
CA ARG A 449 13.79 -6.66 -28.14
C ARG A 449 13.86 -5.45 -27.22
N ALA A 450 14.13 -5.64 -25.92
CA ALA A 450 14.28 -4.56 -24.96
C ALA A 450 15.33 -3.54 -25.43
N ASP A 451 16.48 -4.02 -25.90
CA ASP A 451 17.57 -3.16 -26.40
C ASP A 451 17.17 -2.35 -27.66
N ARG A 452 16.37 -2.94 -28.56
CA ARG A 452 15.86 -2.24 -29.74
C ARG A 452 14.84 -1.17 -29.39
N VAL A 453 13.91 -1.48 -28.47
CA VAL A 453 12.90 -0.51 -27.99
C VAL A 453 13.59 0.63 -27.25
N ALA A 454 14.52 0.33 -26.32
CA ALA A 454 15.29 1.32 -25.58
C ALA A 454 16.05 2.26 -26.52
N ARG A 455 16.74 1.71 -27.52
CA ARG A 455 17.45 2.53 -28.53
C ARG A 455 16.51 3.44 -29.31
N SER A 456 15.37 2.90 -29.77
CA SER A 456 14.40 3.67 -30.56
C SER A 456 13.76 4.78 -29.73
N LEU A 457 13.44 4.48 -28.46
CA LEU A 457 12.90 5.46 -27.51
C LEU A 457 13.91 6.58 -27.24
N GLY A 458 15.17 6.22 -26.92
CA GLY A 458 16.28 7.14 -26.69
C GLY A 458 16.58 8.07 -27.87
N GLN A 459 16.40 7.58 -29.11
CA GLN A 459 16.64 8.36 -30.32
C GLN A 459 15.46 9.27 -30.68
N ARG A 460 14.22 8.79 -30.48
CA ARG A 460 13.02 9.47 -30.95
C ARG A 460 12.47 10.47 -29.94
N ASN A 461 12.32 10.07 -28.68
CA ASN A 461 11.52 10.80 -27.69
C ASN A 461 12.34 11.71 -26.78
N PHE A 462 13.67 11.66 -26.84
CA PHE A 462 14.54 12.48 -25.99
C PHE A 462 14.60 13.92 -26.51
N ASP A 463 14.04 14.87 -25.75
CA ASP A 463 14.16 16.30 -26.03
C ASP A 463 15.57 16.78 -25.67
N GLN A 464 16.39 17.02 -26.69
CA GLN A 464 17.77 17.51 -26.51
C GLN A 464 17.82 18.93 -25.91
N ARG A 465 16.77 19.73 -26.07
CA ARG A 465 16.72 21.11 -25.55
C ARG A 465 16.53 21.11 -24.04
N VAL A 466 15.63 20.29 -23.52
CA VAL A 466 15.33 20.18 -22.08
C VAL A 466 16.26 19.19 -21.38
N GLY A 467 16.70 18.14 -22.09
CA GLY A 467 17.46 17.04 -21.51
C GLY A 467 16.60 15.99 -20.82
N ALA A 468 15.35 15.82 -21.27
CA ALA A 468 14.39 14.85 -20.76
C ALA A 468 13.53 14.26 -21.89
N PHE A 469 12.80 13.17 -21.63
CA PHE A 469 11.90 12.58 -22.61
C PHE A 469 10.56 13.29 -22.66
N TRP A 470 10.12 13.64 -23.87
CA TRP A 470 8.72 13.99 -24.12
C TRP A 470 7.81 12.86 -23.66
N ASP A 471 6.65 13.16 -23.08
CA ASP A 471 5.70 12.12 -22.67
C ASP A 471 5.09 11.40 -23.87
N GLY A 472 4.52 12.16 -24.81
CA GLY A 472 3.80 11.64 -25.96
C GLY A 472 3.54 12.69 -27.03
N THR A 473 2.61 12.39 -27.93
CA THR A 473 2.25 13.26 -29.04
C THR A 473 0.78 13.63 -29.04
N LYS A 474 0.43 14.71 -29.73
CA LYS A 474 -0.93 15.09 -30.09
C LYS A 474 -0.95 15.43 -31.57
N GLU A 475 -1.81 14.76 -32.33
CA GLU A 475 -1.89 14.95 -33.79
C GLU A 475 -0.53 14.71 -34.52
N GLY A 476 0.29 13.81 -33.98
CA GLY A 476 1.60 13.44 -34.54
C GLY A 476 2.78 14.31 -34.08
N GLU A 477 2.52 15.44 -33.43
CA GLU A 477 3.55 16.35 -32.90
C GLU A 477 3.77 16.13 -31.40
N PHE A 478 5.00 16.32 -30.91
CA PHE A 478 5.28 16.21 -29.48
C PHE A 478 4.57 17.31 -28.68
N VAL A 479 3.99 16.92 -27.55
CA VAL A 479 3.42 17.86 -26.58
C VAL A 479 4.55 18.39 -25.71
N ASP A 480 4.54 19.69 -25.38
CA ASP A 480 5.57 20.32 -24.53
C ASP A 480 5.43 19.91 -23.05
N ALA A 481 5.62 18.62 -22.77
CA ALA A 481 5.41 17.99 -21.48
C ALA A 481 6.33 16.78 -21.29
N HIS A 482 6.96 16.70 -20.12
CA HIS A 482 7.89 15.65 -19.72
C HIS A 482 7.38 15.00 -18.43
N ALA A 483 6.85 13.79 -18.54
CA ALA A 483 6.23 13.08 -17.42
C ALA A 483 7.24 12.33 -16.54
N GLN A 484 7.03 12.41 -15.23
CA GLN A 484 7.89 11.79 -14.20
C GLN A 484 7.99 10.28 -14.39
N ASP A 485 6.90 9.61 -14.73
CA ASP A 485 6.82 8.15 -14.87
C ASP A 485 7.74 7.60 -15.98
N GLY A 486 7.57 8.02 -17.23
CA GLY A 486 8.33 7.54 -18.37
C GLY A 486 9.81 7.88 -18.27
N ASN A 487 10.14 9.08 -17.78
CA ASN A 487 11.52 9.48 -17.55
C ASN A 487 12.20 8.64 -16.45
N SER A 488 11.51 8.39 -15.34
CA SER A 488 12.04 7.60 -14.22
C SER A 488 12.27 6.15 -14.62
N ILE A 489 11.29 5.53 -15.28
CA ILE A 489 11.42 4.14 -15.74
C ILE A 489 12.48 4.02 -16.85
N ALA A 490 12.65 5.02 -17.71
CA ALA A 490 13.72 5.04 -18.71
C ALA A 490 15.12 5.03 -18.06
N ILE A 491 15.31 5.70 -16.91
CA ILE A 491 16.54 5.63 -16.12
C ILE A 491 16.70 4.25 -15.48
N LEU A 492 15.64 3.74 -14.84
CA LEU A 492 15.66 2.42 -14.19
C LEU A 492 15.96 1.29 -15.18
N THR A 493 15.64 1.49 -16.46
CA THR A 493 15.87 0.54 -17.55
C THR A 493 17.03 0.92 -18.48
N ASP A 494 17.95 1.78 -18.06
CA ASP A 494 19.19 2.11 -18.79
C ASP A 494 18.98 2.52 -20.26
N VAL A 495 17.84 3.16 -20.55
CA VAL A 495 17.59 3.80 -21.86
C VAL A 495 18.57 4.96 -22.04
N VAL A 496 18.99 5.56 -20.93
CA VAL A 496 19.98 6.62 -20.84
C VAL A 496 21.14 6.20 -19.95
N ASP A 497 22.32 6.76 -20.20
CA ASP A 497 23.47 6.60 -19.32
C ASP A 497 23.29 7.40 -18.01
N ARG A 498 24.20 7.15 -17.06
CA ARG A 498 24.16 7.75 -15.72
C ARG A 498 24.25 9.29 -15.73
N GLU A 499 24.95 9.87 -16.70
CA GLU A 499 25.09 11.34 -16.78
C GLU A 499 23.80 11.99 -17.27
N LYS A 500 23.16 11.42 -18.30
CA LYS A 500 21.82 11.84 -18.73
C LYS A 500 20.78 11.60 -17.65
N ALA A 501 20.85 10.49 -16.92
CA ALA A 501 19.96 10.21 -15.79
C ALA A 501 20.03 11.32 -14.73
N LYS A 502 21.24 11.72 -14.30
CA LYS A 502 21.43 12.85 -13.40
C LYS A 502 20.89 14.16 -13.97
N GLY A 503 21.04 14.38 -15.28
CA GLY A 503 20.47 15.52 -16.00
C GLY A 503 18.94 15.60 -15.89
N ILE A 504 18.25 14.49 -16.18
CA ILE A 504 16.79 14.36 -16.08
C ILE A 504 16.31 14.61 -14.63
N LEU A 505 16.95 13.96 -13.66
CA LEU A 505 16.56 14.07 -12.25
C LEU A 505 16.81 15.48 -11.69
N GLY A 506 17.91 16.12 -12.14
CA GLY A 506 18.19 17.52 -11.84
C GLY A 506 17.21 18.48 -12.50
N TYR A 507 16.68 18.15 -13.69
CA TYR A 507 15.58 18.88 -14.31
C TYR A 507 14.32 18.83 -13.44
N TYR A 508 13.90 17.65 -12.97
CA TYR A 508 12.73 17.53 -12.10
C TYR A 508 12.87 18.27 -10.77
N SER A 509 14.06 18.26 -10.17
CA SER A 509 14.34 19.06 -8.97
C SER A 509 14.14 20.57 -9.18
N ARG A 510 14.11 21.07 -10.43
CA ARG A 510 13.87 22.49 -10.76
C ARG A 510 12.48 22.74 -11.32
N ALA A 511 11.99 21.91 -12.24
CA ALA A 511 10.76 22.15 -12.99
C ALA A 511 9.51 21.61 -12.30
N ALA A 512 9.61 20.41 -11.71
CA ALA A 512 8.47 19.70 -11.13
C ALA A 512 8.39 19.83 -9.60
N ALA A 513 9.43 20.36 -8.93
CA ALA A 513 9.44 20.47 -7.48
C ALA A 513 8.26 21.30 -6.94
N ARG A 514 7.49 20.72 -6.02
CA ARG A 514 6.46 21.38 -5.20
C ARG A 514 6.76 21.17 -3.72
N PRO A 515 6.19 21.97 -2.80
CA PRO A 515 6.36 21.75 -1.35
C PRO A 515 5.95 20.36 -0.85
N TYR A 516 5.14 19.64 -1.63
CA TYR A 516 4.52 18.35 -1.32
C TYR A 516 4.97 17.20 -2.23
N GLY A 517 6.13 17.33 -2.89
CA GLY A 517 6.70 16.31 -3.80
C GLY A 517 6.96 16.84 -5.21
N ASN A 518 7.46 16.00 -6.11
CA ASN A 518 7.64 16.37 -7.51
C ASN A 518 6.35 16.10 -8.28
N ALA A 519 5.89 17.08 -9.06
CA ALA A 519 4.71 16.92 -9.88
C ALA A 519 4.94 15.88 -10.99
N PHE A 520 3.90 15.12 -11.32
CA PHE A 520 4.02 14.04 -12.30
C PHE A 520 4.18 14.55 -13.74
N TYR A 521 3.85 15.82 -13.98
CA TYR A 521 4.24 16.57 -15.17
C TYR A 521 4.96 17.87 -14.77
N ASP A 522 5.81 18.34 -15.65
CA ASP A 522 6.49 19.63 -15.56
C ASP A 522 5.65 20.81 -16.08
N SER A 523 4.63 20.55 -16.90
CA SER A 523 3.76 21.55 -17.53
C SER A 523 2.28 21.12 -17.54
N ASP A 524 1.39 22.07 -17.86
CA ASP A 524 -0.06 21.82 -18.05
C ASP A 524 -0.42 21.59 -19.53
N ALA A 525 0.57 21.33 -20.40
CA ALA A 525 0.33 21.19 -21.84
C ALA A 525 -0.53 19.97 -22.20
N VAL A 526 -0.54 18.94 -21.33
CA VAL A 526 -1.40 17.75 -21.48
C VAL A 526 -2.80 18.03 -20.93
N ALA A 527 -2.90 18.56 -19.72
CA ALA A 527 -4.15 18.98 -19.09
C ALA A 527 -3.88 20.00 -17.98
N GLU A 528 -4.88 20.84 -17.70
CA GLU A 528 -4.81 21.86 -16.66
C GLU A 528 -4.56 21.25 -15.27
N GLY A 529 -3.62 21.84 -14.53
CA GLY A 529 -3.28 21.44 -13.16
C GLY A 529 -2.43 20.18 -13.03
N PHE A 530 -2.06 19.51 -14.12
CA PHE A 530 -1.19 18.33 -14.07
C PHE A 530 0.21 18.68 -13.54
N SER A 531 0.69 19.90 -13.81
CA SER A 531 1.94 20.42 -13.21
C SER A 531 1.84 20.66 -11.69
N GLN A 532 0.67 20.51 -11.08
CA GLN A 532 0.46 20.70 -9.64
C GLN A 532 0.06 19.41 -8.93
N ARG A 533 0.01 18.30 -9.65
CA ARG A 533 -0.39 17.00 -9.11
C ARG A 533 0.84 16.14 -8.84
N VAL A 534 0.84 15.42 -7.73
CA VAL A 534 1.89 14.48 -7.31
C VAL A 534 1.23 13.13 -7.04
N TYR A 535 1.78 12.06 -7.60
CA TYR A 535 1.33 10.70 -7.37
C TYR A 535 2.46 9.88 -6.75
N ALA A 536 2.28 9.46 -5.50
CA ALA A 536 3.30 8.70 -4.78
C ALA A 536 3.68 7.40 -5.52
N PHE A 537 2.75 6.82 -6.28
CA PHE A 537 3.00 5.69 -7.17
C PHE A 537 4.16 5.94 -8.13
N ILE A 538 4.17 7.05 -8.88
CA ILE A 538 5.23 7.31 -9.86
C ILE A 538 6.44 8.02 -9.25
N SER A 539 6.27 8.69 -8.10
CA SER A 539 7.40 9.21 -7.32
C SER A 539 8.27 8.06 -6.77
N TYR A 540 7.70 6.88 -6.50
CA TYR A 540 8.48 5.70 -6.14
C TYR A 540 9.56 5.37 -7.18
N PHE A 541 9.21 5.36 -8.47
CA PHE A 541 10.17 5.07 -9.54
C PHE A 541 11.19 6.20 -9.72
N GLU A 542 10.79 7.45 -9.52
CA GLU A 542 11.72 8.58 -9.58
C GLU A 542 12.75 8.53 -8.45
N LEU A 543 12.30 8.29 -7.23
CA LEU A 543 13.15 8.12 -6.06
C LEU A 543 14.11 6.92 -6.25
N ALA A 544 13.63 5.80 -6.78
CA ALA A 544 14.48 4.66 -7.14
C ALA A 544 15.52 5.05 -8.21
N ALA A 545 15.14 5.87 -9.21
CA ALA A 545 16.06 6.37 -10.23
C ALA A 545 17.12 7.32 -9.63
N ARG A 546 16.76 8.14 -8.64
CA ARG A 546 17.70 8.96 -7.87
C ARG A 546 18.72 8.11 -7.13
N PHE A 547 18.29 7.08 -6.40
CA PHE A 547 19.21 6.15 -5.73
C PHE A 547 20.12 5.46 -6.75
N LYS A 548 19.56 4.88 -7.82
CA LYS A 548 20.34 4.22 -8.88
C LYS A 548 21.42 5.12 -9.50
N SER A 549 21.13 6.42 -9.60
CA SER A 549 22.04 7.39 -10.23
C SER A 549 23.10 7.94 -9.28
N GLY A 550 23.07 7.56 -7.99
CA GLY A 550 23.92 8.13 -6.93
C GLY A 550 23.48 9.53 -6.48
N MET A 551 22.19 9.84 -6.60
CA MET A 551 21.59 11.10 -6.15
C MET A 551 20.75 10.90 -4.87
N GLY A 552 21.19 10.01 -3.98
CA GLY A 552 20.43 9.58 -2.80
C GLY A 552 19.99 10.72 -1.87
N GLU A 553 20.84 11.73 -1.62
CA GLU A 553 20.45 12.89 -0.80
C GLU A 553 19.24 13.65 -1.37
N SER A 554 19.18 13.80 -2.70
CA SER A 554 18.02 14.42 -3.36
C SER A 554 16.78 13.52 -3.32
N ALA A 555 16.94 12.20 -3.21
CA ALA A 555 15.83 11.28 -3.00
C ALA A 555 15.26 11.47 -1.59
N VAL A 556 16.12 11.55 -0.57
CA VAL A 556 15.71 11.81 0.81
C VAL A 556 15.03 13.18 0.96
N GLU A 557 15.54 14.22 0.27
CA GLU A 557 14.89 15.53 0.23
C GLU A 557 13.45 15.45 -0.32
N GLU A 558 13.27 14.77 -1.46
CA GLU A 558 11.96 14.62 -2.08
C GLU A 558 11.02 13.78 -1.21
N MET A 559 11.51 12.70 -0.60
CA MET A 559 10.75 11.92 0.38
C MET A 559 10.25 12.80 1.53
N LYS A 560 11.08 13.70 2.06
CA LYS A 560 10.69 14.61 3.15
C LYS A 560 9.63 15.62 2.73
N ARG A 561 9.63 16.06 1.47
CA ARG A 561 8.54 16.88 0.93
C ARG A 561 7.26 16.08 0.77
N LEU A 562 7.32 14.92 0.12
CA LEU A 562 6.15 14.10 -0.19
C LEU A 562 5.53 13.47 1.07
N TYR A 563 6.25 12.58 1.74
CA TYR A 563 5.73 11.83 2.89
C TYR A 563 5.59 12.72 4.12
N GLY A 564 6.50 13.68 4.30
CA GLY A 564 6.36 14.66 5.36
C GLY A 564 5.16 15.59 5.16
N TRP A 565 4.76 15.89 3.93
CA TRP A 565 3.51 16.62 3.69
C TRP A 565 2.32 15.81 4.18
N MET A 566 2.16 14.58 3.68
CA MET A 566 1.05 13.69 4.09
C MET A 566 1.03 13.49 5.60
N SER A 567 2.19 13.32 6.24
CA SER A 567 2.27 13.07 7.69
C SER A 567 1.88 14.26 8.56
N ARG A 568 1.89 15.48 8.03
CA ARG A 568 1.56 16.72 8.76
C ARG A 568 0.16 17.22 8.46
N GLN A 569 -0.55 16.59 7.53
CA GLN A 569 -1.93 16.92 7.18
C GLN A 569 -2.85 15.82 7.71
N ASP A 570 -4.12 16.14 7.93
CA ASP A 570 -5.15 15.14 8.23
C ASP A 570 -5.26 14.13 7.06
N PRO A 571 -5.16 12.80 7.26
CA PRO A 571 -5.22 12.04 8.53
C PRO A 571 -3.89 11.73 9.23
N GLY A 572 -2.76 12.11 8.65
CA GLY A 572 -1.43 11.98 9.24
C GLY A 572 -0.77 10.63 8.97
N VAL A 573 -1.28 9.55 9.57
CA VAL A 573 -0.56 8.25 9.63
C VAL A 573 -0.55 7.49 8.30
N THR A 574 -1.44 7.81 7.35
CA THR A 574 -1.59 7.03 6.10
C THR A 574 -1.21 7.83 4.86
N PHE A 575 -0.79 7.12 3.81
CA PHE A 575 -0.32 7.73 2.56
C PHE A 575 -1.41 7.77 1.49
N TRP A 576 -1.44 8.90 0.79
CA TRP A 576 -2.57 9.29 -0.04
C TRP A 576 -2.38 8.82 -1.47
N GLU A 577 -3.50 8.59 -2.13
CA GLU A 577 -3.55 8.23 -3.52
C GLU A 577 -2.88 9.27 -4.42
N GLY A 578 -3.14 10.55 -4.16
CA GLY A 578 -2.56 11.65 -4.91
C GLY A 578 -2.76 12.99 -4.24
N ILE A 579 -1.85 13.91 -4.53
CA ILE A 579 -1.88 15.29 -4.06
C ILE A 579 -2.11 16.19 -5.27
N GLY A 580 -3.08 17.08 -5.19
CA GLY A 580 -3.41 18.08 -6.20
C GLY A 580 -2.91 19.48 -5.86
N PRO A 581 -3.42 20.49 -6.59
CA PRO A 581 -3.03 21.88 -6.41
C PRO A 581 -3.09 22.35 -4.96
N GLU A 582 -2.08 23.14 -4.57
CA GLU A 582 -1.91 23.66 -3.20
C GLU A 582 -1.72 22.57 -2.12
N GLY A 583 -1.43 21.33 -2.50
CA GLY A 583 -1.21 20.23 -1.56
C GLY A 583 -2.49 19.60 -1.01
N ARG A 584 -3.63 19.83 -1.67
CA ARG A 584 -4.94 19.25 -1.33
C ARG A 584 -5.07 17.84 -1.89
N PRO A 585 -5.98 16.98 -1.41
CA PRO A 585 -6.30 15.72 -2.09
C PRO A 585 -6.72 15.96 -3.55
N TYR A 586 -6.20 15.17 -4.49
CA TYR A 586 -6.22 15.51 -5.93
C TYR A 586 -7.61 15.47 -6.59
N GLU A 587 -8.56 14.78 -5.97
CA GLU A 587 -9.97 14.62 -6.33
C GLU A 587 -10.88 14.88 -5.11
N ASP A 588 -10.49 15.82 -4.26
CA ASP A 588 -11.22 16.21 -3.04
C ASP A 588 -11.58 14.97 -2.17
N GLY A 589 -12.83 14.81 -1.75
CA GLY A 589 -13.25 13.70 -0.88
C GLY A 589 -13.18 12.31 -1.52
N TYR A 590 -13.10 12.25 -2.86
CA TYR A 590 -12.95 10.99 -3.58
C TYR A 590 -11.56 10.38 -3.42
N THR A 591 -10.51 11.21 -3.33
CA THR A 591 -9.13 10.74 -3.14
C THR A 591 -9.02 9.82 -1.92
N SER A 592 -8.46 8.62 -2.07
CA SER A 592 -8.14 7.78 -0.91
C SER A 592 -6.99 8.37 -0.11
N MET A 593 -7.14 8.42 1.21
CA MET A 593 -6.10 8.89 2.13
C MET A 593 -5.27 7.74 2.70
N ALA A 594 -5.62 6.49 2.39
CA ALA A 594 -4.82 5.28 2.60
C ALA A 594 -4.81 4.44 1.32
N HIS A 595 -3.78 4.57 0.47
CA HIS A 595 -3.71 3.87 -0.82
C HIS A 595 -2.41 3.06 -0.94
N GLY A 596 -2.52 1.79 -1.31
CA GLY A 596 -1.42 0.83 -1.36
C GLY A 596 -0.27 1.26 -2.27
N TRP A 597 -0.60 1.86 -3.42
CA TRP A 597 0.39 2.37 -4.37
C TRP A 597 1.28 3.52 -3.84
N ALA A 598 0.92 4.11 -2.69
CA ALA A 598 1.62 5.24 -2.09
C ALA A 598 2.68 4.78 -1.08
N THR A 599 2.81 3.47 -0.86
CA THR A 599 3.67 2.89 0.18
C THR A 599 5.13 2.73 -0.24
N GLY A 600 5.53 3.29 -1.39
CA GLY A 600 6.84 3.10 -2.00
C GLY A 600 8.04 3.49 -1.13
N LEU A 601 7.85 4.32 -0.10
CA LEU A 601 8.90 4.59 0.90
C LEU A 601 9.43 3.29 1.53
N VAL A 602 8.58 2.31 1.80
CA VAL A 602 8.97 1.04 2.43
C VAL A 602 10.01 0.29 1.59
N PRO A 603 9.69 -0.14 0.34
CA PRO A 603 10.67 -0.83 -0.50
C PRO A 603 11.83 0.07 -0.92
N LEU A 604 11.70 1.40 -0.91
CA LEU A 604 12.83 2.30 -1.17
C LEU A 604 13.87 2.26 -0.05
N MET A 605 13.43 2.43 1.20
CA MET A 605 14.34 2.40 2.35
C MET A 605 14.93 1.00 2.54
N THR A 606 14.13 -0.05 2.35
CA THR A 606 14.61 -1.44 2.45
C THR A 606 15.56 -1.82 1.32
N GLY A 607 15.20 -1.50 0.07
CA GLY A 607 15.96 -1.93 -1.10
C GLY A 607 17.20 -1.08 -1.39
N TRP A 608 17.15 0.24 -1.12
CA TRP A 608 18.24 1.15 -1.48
C TRP A 608 19.03 1.64 -0.28
N VAL A 609 18.38 2.04 0.83
CA VAL A 609 19.09 2.57 2.00
C VAL A 609 19.69 1.44 2.84
N LEU A 610 18.88 0.45 3.24
CA LEU A 610 19.39 -0.79 3.84
C LEU A 610 20.16 -1.60 2.80
N GLY A 611 19.73 -1.54 1.54
CA GLY A 611 20.47 -2.04 0.38
C GLY A 611 20.16 -3.48 -0.01
N VAL A 612 19.15 -4.12 0.58
CA VAL A 612 18.90 -5.56 0.42
C VAL A 612 17.94 -5.82 -0.73
N LYS A 613 18.35 -6.63 -1.72
CA LYS A 613 17.50 -7.07 -2.85
C LYS A 613 17.76 -8.53 -3.23
N PRO A 614 16.73 -9.30 -3.61
CA PRO A 614 16.94 -10.60 -4.21
C PRO A 614 17.57 -10.44 -5.60
N THR A 615 18.48 -11.34 -5.95
CA THR A 615 19.05 -11.45 -7.31
C THR A 615 18.67 -12.76 -7.99
N GLY A 616 18.00 -13.66 -7.25
CA GLY A 616 17.36 -14.86 -7.76
C GLY A 616 16.13 -15.21 -6.91
N PRO A 617 15.32 -16.19 -7.34
CA PRO A 617 14.07 -16.57 -6.67
C PRO A 617 14.25 -16.88 -5.19
N GLY A 618 13.33 -16.38 -4.36
CA GLY A 618 13.26 -16.64 -2.92
C GLY A 618 14.53 -16.28 -2.16
N PHE A 619 15.27 -15.25 -2.60
CA PHE A 619 16.57 -14.87 -2.05
C PHE A 619 17.62 -16.00 -2.06
N ARG A 620 17.51 -17.02 -2.92
CA ARG A 620 18.59 -18.03 -3.09
C ARG A 620 19.92 -17.37 -3.44
N THR A 621 19.85 -16.29 -4.23
CA THR A 621 20.93 -15.32 -4.36
C THR A 621 20.42 -13.92 -4.05
N TRP A 622 21.27 -13.10 -3.44
CA TRP A 622 20.90 -11.77 -2.97
C TRP A 622 22.04 -10.76 -3.11
N SER A 623 21.72 -9.48 -2.88
CA SER A 623 22.70 -8.41 -2.82
C SER A 623 22.44 -7.46 -1.66
N VAL A 624 23.52 -6.90 -1.11
CA VAL A 624 23.49 -5.81 -0.12
C VAL A 624 24.31 -4.63 -0.67
N VAL A 625 23.62 -3.61 -1.16
CA VAL A 625 24.23 -2.44 -1.82
C VAL A 625 23.58 -1.16 -1.27
N PRO A 626 23.99 -0.69 -0.07
CA PRO A 626 23.37 0.46 0.56
C PRO A 626 23.78 1.78 -0.11
N GLU A 627 22.82 2.69 -0.23
CA GLU A 627 22.99 4.11 -0.55
C GLU A 627 22.87 4.92 0.74
N MET A 628 23.98 5.52 1.17
CA MET A 628 24.04 6.24 2.46
C MET A 628 23.14 7.48 2.46
N ALA A 629 23.02 8.17 1.32
CA ALA A 629 22.05 9.24 1.10
C ALA A 629 22.01 10.35 2.18
N GLY A 630 23.16 10.64 2.81
CA GLY A 630 23.27 11.63 3.89
C GLY A 630 22.84 11.12 5.29
N LEU A 631 22.49 9.85 5.43
CA LEU A 631 22.18 9.18 6.70
C LEU A 631 23.46 8.62 7.33
N ARG A 632 23.52 8.64 8.67
CA ARG A 632 24.68 8.15 9.45
C ARG A 632 24.66 6.66 9.73
N TRP A 633 23.47 6.06 9.79
CA TRP A 633 23.31 4.63 10.00
C TRP A 633 21.94 4.18 9.51
N ALA A 634 21.85 2.91 9.11
CA ALA A 634 20.60 2.19 8.95
C ALA A 634 20.76 0.73 9.38
N LYS A 635 19.69 0.15 9.92
CA LYS A 635 19.64 -1.25 10.31
C LYS A 635 18.24 -1.82 10.11
N GLY A 636 18.16 -3.11 9.83
CA GLY A 636 16.90 -3.75 9.54
C GLY A 636 17.03 -5.20 9.16
N VAL A 637 15.89 -5.82 8.89
CA VAL A 637 15.76 -7.19 8.41
C VAL A 637 14.86 -7.18 7.19
N VAL A 638 15.26 -7.89 6.14
CA VAL A 638 14.38 -8.24 5.01
C VAL A 638 13.97 -9.69 5.14
N PRO A 639 12.67 -10.00 5.18
CA PRO A 639 12.19 -11.38 5.25
C PRO A 639 12.67 -12.19 4.05
N THR A 640 12.86 -13.48 4.27
CA THR A 640 13.15 -14.45 3.23
C THR A 640 12.27 -15.68 3.46
N PRO A 641 11.88 -16.42 2.40
CA PRO A 641 11.10 -17.65 2.55
C PRO A 641 11.68 -18.67 3.53
N GLU A 642 13.01 -18.72 3.59
CA GLU A 642 13.75 -19.59 4.48
C GLU A 642 14.49 -18.77 5.55
N GLY A 643 14.32 -19.12 6.82
CA GLY A 643 15.15 -18.63 7.93
C GLY A 643 14.71 -17.27 8.53
N GLU A 644 15.65 -16.61 9.21
CA GLU A 644 15.41 -15.36 9.96
C GLU A 644 15.48 -14.08 9.11
N GLY A 645 15.51 -14.20 7.78
CA GLY A 645 15.72 -13.08 6.86
C GLY A 645 17.19 -12.66 6.68
N ILE A 646 17.39 -11.59 5.92
CA ILE A 646 18.69 -10.92 5.73
C ILE A 646 18.74 -9.70 6.65
N ARG A 647 19.54 -9.79 7.72
CA ARG A 647 19.77 -8.67 8.65
C ARG A 647 20.97 -7.85 8.18
N VAL A 648 20.77 -6.54 8.05
CA VAL A 648 21.84 -5.58 7.73
C VAL A 648 21.88 -4.48 8.77
N GLU A 649 23.07 -4.03 9.10
CA GLU A 649 23.32 -2.87 9.95
C GLU A 649 24.57 -2.19 9.44
N TRP A 650 24.49 -0.91 9.10
CA TRP A 650 25.65 -0.13 8.68
C TRP A 650 25.72 1.21 9.41
N GLU A 651 26.96 1.68 9.61
CA GLU A 651 27.28 2.99 10.18
C GLU A 651 28.31 3.68 9.28
N ASP A 652 28.03 4.92 8.90
CA ASP A 652 28.95 5.81 8.20
C ASP A 652 29.63 6.73 9.23
N HIS A 653 30.94 6.54 9.41
CA HIS A 653 31.78 7.34 10.29
C HIS A 653 32.39 8.56 9.57
N GLY A 654 32.05 8.77 8.29
CA GLY A 654 32.55 9.81 7.42
C GLY A 654 33.91 9.47 6.80
N TYR A 655 34.30 10.23 5.78
CA TYR A 655 35.57 10.06 5.06
C TYR A 655 35.79 8.63 4.53
N GLY A 656 34.71 7.97 4.08
CA GLY A 656 34.74 6.61 3.53
C GLY A 656 34.87 5.48 4.55
N ASP A 657 34.85 5.78 5.84
CA ASP A 657 34.92 4.79 6.92
C ASP A 657 33.52 4.25 7.21
N VAL A 658 33.22 3.05 6.68
CA VAL A 658 31.90 2.42 6.78
C VAL A 658 32.04 1.08 7.48
N LYS A 659 31.28 0.89 8.56
CA LYS A 659 31.12 -0.40 9.20
C LYS A 659 29.82 -1.03 8.75
N MET A 660 29.84 -2.31 8.39
CA MET A 660 28.65 -3.03 7.93
C MET A 660 28.60 -4.44 8.50
N GLU A 661 27.47 -4.83 9.06
CA GLU A 661 27.19 -6.19 9.48
C GLU A 661 26.09 -6.77 8.59
N VAL A 662 26.34 -7.96 8.03
CA VAL A 662 25.35 -8.68 7.23
C VAL A 662 25.18 -10.08 7.81
N ARG A 663 23.94 -10.48 8.03
CA ARG A 663 23.59 -11.85 8.40
C ARG A 663 22.56 -12.36 7.42
N ALA A 664 22.78 -13.58 6.95
CA ALA A 664 21.87 -14.28 6.04
C ALA A 664 21.87 -15.77 6.39
N ALA A 665 20.81 -16.47 5.97
CA ALA A 665 20.63 -17.90 6.20
C ALA A 665 21.78 -18.73 5.60
N GLU A 666 22.10 -19.84 6.26
CA GLU A 666 23.14 -20.78 5.81
C GLU A 666 22.82 -21.32 4.41
N GLY A 667 23.83 -21.39 3.54
CA GLY A 667 23.67 -21.91 2.17
C GLY A 667 23.18 -20.89 1.13
N SER A 668 22.75 -19.70 1.55
CA SER A 668 22.47 -18.59 0.63
C SER A 668 23.77 -17.93 0.11
N ARG A 669 23.73 -17.32 -1.08
CA ARG A 669 24.88 -16.64 -1.69
C ARG A 669 24.58 -15.16 -1.95
N GLY A 670 25.47 -14.30 -1.49
CA GLY A 670 25.29 -12.86 -1.58
C GLY A 670 26.45 -12.14 -2.26
N VAL A 671 26.17 -10.94 -2.76
CA VAL A 671 27.19 -9.97 -3.11
C VAL A 671 26.97 -8.70 -2.32
N VAL A 672 28.01 -8.20 -1.66
CA VAL A 672 27.97 -6.93 -0.91
C VAL A 672 28.71 -5.86 -1.69
N GLY A 673 28.01 -4.78 -2.03
CA GLY A 673 28.55 -3.62 -2.73
C GLY A 673 28.89 -2.52 -1.75
N ILE A 674 30.14 -2.45 -1.32
CA ILE A 674 30.60 -1.57 -0.26
C ILE A 674 30.99 -0.20 -0.83
N PRO A 675 30.38 0.92 -0.40
CA PRO A 675 30.80 2.24 -0.86
C PRO A 675 32.20 2.59 -0.36
N VAL A 676 33.04 3.13 -1.25
CA VAL A 676 34.41 3.55 -0.93
C VAL A 676 34.75 4.87 -1.61
N GLU A 677 35.67 5.66 -1.06
CA GLU A 677 36.11 6.94 -1.67
C GLU A 677 36.88 6.75 -2.99
N GLY A 678 37.40 5.55 -3.24
CA GLY A 678 38.05 5.24 -4.50
C GLY A 678 38.84 3.95 -4.46
N LYS A 679 39.53 3.69 -5.58
CA LYS A 679 40.24 2.43 -5.82
C LYS A 679 41.28 2.09 -4.76
N GLY A 680 41.84 3.07 -4.04
CA GLY A 680 42.86 2.85 -3.00
C GLY A 680 42.37 2.31 -1.66
N ALA A 681 41.07 2.06 -1.51
CA ALA A 681 40.45 1.62 -0.26
C ALA A 681 40.98 0.26 0.25
N LEU A 682 40.85 0.06 1.56
CA LEU A 682 41.15 -1.21 2.24
C LEU A 682 39.84 -1.77 2.81
N VAL A 683 39.46 -2.97 2.36
CA VAL A 683 38.24 -3.65 2.81
C VAL A 683 38.62 -4.93 3.55
N LYS A 684 38.06 -5.10 4.74
CA LYS A 684 38.20 -6.33 5.54
C LYS A 684 36.84 -7.01 5.71
N VAL A 685 36.84 -8.34 5.63
CA VAL A 685 35.68 -9.18 5.95
C VAL A 685 36.12 -10.16 7.03
N ASP A 686 35.41 -10.18 8.15
CA ASP A 686 35.72 -10.98 9.33
C ASP A 686 37.16 -10.80 9.84
N GLY A 687 37.70 -9.59 9.67
CA GLY A 687 39.08 -9.22 10.04
C GLY A 687 40.13 -9.46 8.96
N GLU A 688 39.81 -10.23 7.93
CA GLU A 688 40.73 -10.56 6.83
C GLU A 688 40.66 -9.54 5.70
N VAL A 689 41.80 -9.14 5.16
CA VAL A 689 41.86 -8.17 4.05
C VAL A 689 41.45 -8.84 2.75
N VAL A 690 40.31 -8.44 2.19
CA VAL A 690 39.79 -8.95 0.91
C VAL A 690 40.07 -8.02 -0.27
N TYR A 691 40.30 -6.73 -0.01
CA TYR A 691 40.66 -5.74 -1.02
C TYR A 691 41.66 -4.73 -0.46
N ALA A 692 42.76 -4.48 -1.17
CA ALA A 692 43.83 -3.58 -0.76
C ALA A 692 44.37 -2.74 -1.92
N GLY A 693 43.47 -2.11 -2.68
CA GLY A 693 43.85 -1.24 -3.80
C GLY A 693 43.94 -1.93 -5.17
N GLN A 694 43.71 -3.25 -5.22
CA GLN A 694 43.85 -4.08 -6.40
C GLN A 694 42.75 -5.14 -6.44
N ASP A 695 42.23 -5.39 -7.64
CA ASP A 695 41.16 -6.36 -7.88
C ASP A 695 41.70 -7.78 -7.69
N GLY A 696 40.91 -8.63 -7.02
CA GLY A 696 41.23 -10.03 -6.75
C GLY A 696 40.10 -10.96 -7.20
N MET A 697 40.20 -12.24 -6.82
CA MET A 697 39.16 -13.23 -7.18
C MET A 697 37.85 -13.03 -6.40
N SER A 698 37.91 -12.58 -5.15
CA SER A 698 36.75 -12.45 -4.26
C SER A 698 36.28 -11.01 -4.04
N ALA A 699 37.04 -10.02 -4.52
CA ALA A 699 36.70 -8.61 -4.40
C ALA A 699 37.17 -7.78 -5.60
N ARG A 700 36.32 -6.87 -6.09
CA ARG A 700 36.61 -6.00 -7.24
C ARG A 700 36.10 -4.58 -7.04
N PHE A 701 36.86 -3.59 -7.49
CA PHE A 701 36.42 -2.19 -7.49
C PHE A 701 35.70 -1.85 -8.80
N PHE A 702 34.46 -1.39 -8.71
CA PHE A 702 33.66 -0.91 -9.84
C PHE A 702 32.56 0.05 -9.34
N GLU A 703 32.35 1.15 -10.05
CA GLU A 703 31.34 2.17 -9.72
C GLU A 703 31.42 2.69 -8.28
N ASP A 704 32.63 3.11 -7.87
CA ASP A 704 32.89 3.69 -6.54
C ASP A 704 32.55 2.75 -5.37
N ARG A 705 32.51 1.44 -5.67
CA ARG A 705 32.24 0.38 -4.71
C ARG A 705 33.26 -0.74 -4.81
N VAL A 706 33.53 -1.38 -3.69
CA VAL A 706 34.19 -2.69 -3.65
C VAL A 706 33.12 -3.75 -3.52
N TRP A 707 33.01 -4.60 -4.52
CA TRP A 707 32.07 -5.72 -4.57
C TRP A 707 32.73 -6.95 -4.00
N VAL A 708 32.12 -7.55 -2.98
CA VAL A 708 32.63 -8.74 -2.29
C VAL A 708 31.61 -9.86 -2.36
N GLU A 709 32.05 -11.05 -2.76
CA GLU A 709 31.23 -12.27 -2.68
C GLU A 709 31.19 -12.80 -1.25
N VAL A 710 29.99 -13.12 -0.77
CA VAL A 710 29.76 -13.63 0.58
C VAL A 710 28.88 -14.87 0.53
N GLU A 711 29.14 -15.83 1.42
CA GLU A 711 28.28 -17.01 1.61
C GLU A 711 27.62 -16.92 2.99
N GLY A 712 26.33 -17.24 3.06
CA GLY A 712 25.62 -17.38 4.33
C GLY A 712 26.13 -18.61 5.08
N LYS A 713 26.66 -18.43 6.29
CA LYS A 713 27.28 -19.49 7.12
C LYS A 713 26.50 -19.79 8.41
N GLY A 714 25.22 -19.42 8.49
CA GLY A 714 24.41 -19.59 9.72
C GLY A 714 24.90 -18.78 10.93
N THR A 715 25.92 -17.94 10.76
CA THR A 715 26.54 -17.09 11.79
C THR A 715 26.96 -15.75 11.16
N ARG A 716 27.15 -14.71 11.99
CA ARG A 716 27.34 -13.30 11.57
C ARG A 716 28.51 -13.14 10.60
N CYS A 717 28.30 -12.48 9.45
CA CYS A 717 29.39 -11.95 8.62
C CYS A 717 29.61 -10.48 8.97
N ASN A 718 30.75 -10.16 9.59
CA ASN A 718 31.10 -8.81 9.97
C ASN A 718 32.00 -8.20 8.88
N ILE A 719 31.53 -7.16 8.21
CA ILE A 719 32.27 -6.48 7.14
C ILE A 719 32.76 -5.12 7.68
N VAL A 720 34.08 -4.96 7.81
CA VAL A 720 34.67 -3.71 8.30
C VAL A 720 35.48 -3.08 7.18
N VAL A 721 35.04 -1.90 6.74
CA VAL A 721 35.78 -1.08 5.78
C VAL A 721 36.58 -0.12 6.60
N SER A 722 37.90 -0.11 6.42
CA SER A 722 38.76 0.85 7.10
C SER A 722 39.52 1.62 6.04
N VAL A 723 39.34 2.94 5.95
CA VAL A 723 40.14 3.74 5.04
C VAL A 723 41.57 3.82 5.56
N LYS A 724 42.54 3.49 4.71
CA LYS A 724 43.96 3.77 4.98
C LYS A 724 44.11 5.28 5.18
N GLY A 725 44.24 5.74 6.43
CA GLY A 725 44.45 7.16 6.71
C GLY A 725 44.38 7.64 8.15
N ARG A 726 43.79 6.90 9.10
CA ARG A 726 43.91 7.25 10.53
C ARG A 726 44.96 6.36 11.22
N PRO A 727 46.00 6.95 11.85
CA PRO A 727 46.81 6.21 12.82
C PRO A 727 45.91 5.77 13.98
N ASP A 728 46.25 4.66 14.63
CA ASP A 728 45.55 4.02 15.77
C ASP A 728 45.48 4.88 17.05
N SER A 729 45.29 6.19 16.92
CA SER A 729 45.17 7.13 18.03
C SER A 729 44.22 8.27 17.67
N LEU A 730 42.96 8.16 18.13
CA LEU A 730 42.14 9.29 18.59
C LEU A 730 41.05 8.80 19.53
#